data_AF-A0A9P0HE04-F1
#
_entry.id   AF-A0A9P0HE04-F1
#
_cell.length_a   1.000
_cell.length_b   1.000
_cell.length_c   1.000
_cell.angle_alpha   90.00
_cell.angle_beta   90.00
_cell.angle_gamma   90.00
#
_symmetry.space_group_name_H-M   'P 1'
#
loop_
_entity.id
_entity.type
_entity.pdbx_description
1 polymer ?
#
loop_
_entity_poly.entity_id
_entity_poly.type
_entity_poly.pdbx_seq_one_letter_code
_entity_poly.pdbx_strand_id
1 'polypeptide(L)'
;MVHVIYSKLGNPTSRRIMEIVFEGKFDKASLDEVNSNSDDNPLLASAQLDTKNSFKRTFVSFYKKMSIYETSTPRLPTIQPVYKSDIADPSMQYIALKDIGKNMDDAFLGFSMANPKVSCVTRDKILFREDYSKMTDRVRIISSGVGFWGNVVGRGMLTCMVLGTYGSPKTRVIQTAIMELNKTADRGILAIIPNNFDDKINWGVAIARAYRKGVKLQSITFGDNAYHGCKEDERSCLAGIVICYKLAGAMSEELCTLPVIVDRLNMMFFSTISCHFGLPFRIGTDLEGRGGFEMECATKENVMKEVYYSLLDPRRKYSVGFDPGSEFVVLINTYEANCNLAQTLSVELITRLHKYGYICSRVYSGNLVYSVRPGFSVTILPEGVSDVVRWLDRYTSCAGWLVAGNGKAHKYRLGRCPELADTNGTWFNERQSNMLKTAVELAVTNFRNEKNYLNSYDPKGKYGTKMCKICHIVLENMKANPLFIQYPYMLFLMIGETFETHFQNIDGLMFALFSVTLGQYFGDHTRSPKHINMKTWERALKRSVKAVAGYFKIGYKDHTLLDIFGSFYLIMTTSRLDMLTDIHLALEVSDEYCWKVKYAKVNKIIEYPYLTMKSAYIMLDAVATMLRGTDINVQQLAPEDIDTTPTTTATKIKEILTAF
;
A
#
# COMPACT_ATOMS: atom_id res chain seq x y z
N MET A 1 29.08 4.79 41.90
CA MET A 1 30.39 5.20 41.34
C MET A 1 30.84 6.57 41.86
N VAL A 2 29.99 7.59 41.80
CA VAL A 2 30.27 8.95 42.32
C VAL A 2 30.63 8.96 43.82
N HIS A 3 29.88 8.25 44.67
CA HIS A 3 30.15 8.16 46.11
C HIS A 3 31.53 7.58 46.50
N VAL A 4 32.14 6.77 45.63
CA VAL A 4 33.45 6.14 45.85
C VAL A 4 34.61 7.08 45.48
N ILE A 5 34.37 8.04 44.59
CA ILE A 5 35.33 9.07 44.19
C ILE A 5 35.33 10.20 45.25
N TYR A 6 34.14 10.54 45.77
CA TYR A 6 33.95 11.57 46.81
C TYR A 6 34.70 11.29 48.12
N SER A 7 34.91 10.02 48.50
CA SER A 7 35.60 9.67 49.76
C SER A 7 37.13 9.71 49.65
N LYS A 8 37.70 9.84 48.45
CA LYS A 8 39.16 9.83 48.22
C LYS A 8 39.77 11.20 47.93
N LEU A 9 38.94 12.23 47.75
CA LEU A 9 39.40 13.60 47.47
C LEU A 9 39.48 14.39 48.78
N GLY A 10 40.66 14.40 49.39
CA GLY A 10 40.92 15.07 50.67
C GLY A 10 41.08 16.60 50.61
N ASN A 11 40.89 17.22 49.45
CA ASN A 11 41.07 18.66 49.27
C ASN A 11 39.75 19.35 48.86
N PRO A 12 39.24 20.34 49.63
CA PRO A 12 37.98 21.02 49.35
C PRO A 12 37.92 21.71 47.97
N THR A 13 39.05 22.15 47.43
CA THR A 13 39.11 22.82 46.11
C THR A 13 38.82 21.84 44.96
N SER A 14 39.28 20.60 45.07
CA SER A 14 39.06 19.55 44.06
C SER A 14 37.60 19.08 44.04
N ARG A 15 36.92 19.17 45.19
CA ARG A 15 35.50 18.82 45.34
C ARG A 15 34.60 19.82 44.62
N ARG A 16 34.91 21.12 44.76
CA ARG A 16 34.15 22.22 44.13
C ARG A 16 34.29 22.26 42.61
N ILE A 17 35.48 21.90 42.08
CA ILE A 17 35.70 21.79 40.63
C ILE A 17 34.88 20.64 40.03
N MET A 18 34.74 19.51 40.74
CA MET A 18 33.92 18.39 40.29
C MET A 18 32.42 18.68 40.34
N GLU A 19 31.94 19.46 41.31
CA GLU A 19 30.54 19.94 41.35
C GLU A 19 30.22 20.82 40.13
N ILE A 20 31.11 21.76 39.78
CA ILE A 20 30.95 22.63 38.60
C ILE A 20 30.93 21.82 37.28
N VAL A 21 31.78 20.79 37.18
CA VAL A 21 31.88 19.95 35.96
C VAL A 21 30.66 19.02 35.82
N PHE A 22 30.08 18.52 36.92
CA PHE A 22 28.94 17.60 36.87
C PHE A 22 27.57 18.30 36.84
N GLU A 23 27.44 19.52 37.35
CA GLU A 23 26.19 20.30 37.26
C GLU A 23 25.98 21.00 35.91
N GLY A 24 26.93 20.86 34.97
CA GLY A 24 26.72 21.27 33.58
C GLY A 24 26.60 22.78 33.35
N LYS A 25 27.08 23.62 34.27
CA LYS A 25 27.17 25.08 34.08
C LYS A 25 28.60 25.48 33.68
N PHE A 26 28.89 25.44 32.39
CA PHE A 26 30.11 26.03 31.83
C PHE A 26 29.85 27.50 31.50
N ASP A 27 30.14 28.40 32.45
CA ASP A 27 30.15 29.83 32.17
C ASP A 27 31.51 30.44 32.52
N LYS A 28 32.14 31.07 31.51
CA LYS A 28 33.54 31.52 31.53
C LYS A 28 33.84 32.54 32.64
N ALA A 29 32.81 33.27 33.09
CA ALA A 29 32.89 34.28 34.15
C ALA A 29 33.12 33.70 35.55
N SER A 30 32.74 32.43 35.80
CA SER A 30 32.88 31.80 37.13
C SER A 30 34.29 31.26 37.42
N LEU A 31 35.14 31.14 36.39
CA LEU A 31 36.56 30.78 36.54
C LEU A 31 37.45 31.98 36.87
N ASP A 32 37.06 33.18 36.46
CA ASP A 32 37.86 34.40 36.65
C ASP A 32 37.73 34.97 38.08
N GLU A 33 36.64 34.66 38.80
CA GLU A 33 36.47 34.99 40.23
C GLU A 33 37.40 34.19 41.18
N VAL A 34 37.95 33.05 40.74
CA VAL A 34 38.90 32.26 41.54
C VAL A 34 40.33 32.77 41.37
N ASN A 35 40.62 33.51 40.30
CA ASN A 35 41.97 33.97 39.95
C ASN A 35 42.28 35.40 40.41
N SER A 36 41.36 36.11 41.07
CA SER A 36 41.54 37.53 41.43
C SER A 36 41.96 37.79 42.88
N ASN A 37 42.36 36.76 43.65
CA ASN A 37 42.91 36.98 44.99
C ASN A 37 44.14 36.10 45.23
N SER A 38 45.22 36.76 45.64
CA SER A 38 46.56 36.28 46.02
C SER A 38 47.58 36.12 44.88
N ASP A 39 48.31 37.21 44.67
CA ASP A 39 49.69 37.25 44.19
C ASP A 39 50.56 36.27 44.99
N ASP A 40 51.08 35.23 44.32
CA ASP A 40 52.50 34.83 44.36
C ASP A 40 52.75 33.46 43.71
N ASN A 41 53.86 33.44 42.95
CA ASN A 41 54.73 32.32 42.59
C ASN A 41 54.51 31.46 41.31
N PRO A 42 55.60 31.20 40.52
CA PRO A 42 55.57 30.56 39.19
C PRO A 42 55.46 29.01 39.23
N LEU A 43 55.04 28.42 40.36
CA LEU A 43 54.99 26.97 40.58
C LEU A 43 53.66 26.32 40.13
N LEU A 44 52.60 27.10 39.87
CA LEU A 44 51.33 26.57 39.37
C LEU A 44 51.36 26.26 37.86
N ALA A 45 52.16 27.00 37.09
CA ALA A 45 52.27 26.80 35.64
C ALA A 45 53.02 25.51 35.28
N SER A 46 54.04 25.11 36.07
CA SER A 46 54.73 23.83 35.89
C SER A 46 53.90 22.63 36.37
N ALA A 47 53.15 22.79 37.46
CA ALA A 47 52.26 21.74 37.99
C ALA A 47 51.05 21.46 37.07
N GLN A 48 50.53 22.46 36.36
CA GLN A 48 49.45 22.29 35.37
C GLN A 48 49.92 21.57 34.08
N LEU A 49 51.20 21.72 33.70
CA LEU A 49 51.77 21.00 32.56
C LEU A 49 52.05 19.53 32.92
N ASP A 50 52.54 19.27 34.13
CA ASP A 50 52.83 17.91 34.61
C ASP A 50 51.58 17.09 34.93
N THR A 51 50.50 17.72 35.42
CA THR A 51 49.22 17.01 35.63
C THR A 51 48.52 16.64 34.32
N LYS A 52 48.60 17.46 33.27
CA LYS A 52 48.07 17.11 31.94
C LYS A 52 48.79 15.92 31.31
N ASN A 53 50.12 15.83 31.49
CA ASN A 53 50.93 14.73 30.98
C ASN A 53 50.87 13.47 31.86
N SER A 54 50.76 13.63 33.18
CA SER A 54 50.62 12.52 34.14
C SER A 54 49.24 11.85 34.06
N PHE A 55 48.15 12.61 33.84
CA PHE A 55 46.82 12.02 33.64
C PHE A 55 46.76 11.20 32.34
N LYS A 56 47.34 11.70 31.23
CA LYS A 56 47.46 10.95 29.98
C LYS A 56 48.32 9.69 30.13
N ARG A 57 49.46 9.76 30.84
CA ARG A 57 50.34 8.59 31.04
C ARG A 57 49.73 7.55 31.98
N THR A 58 49.03 7.96 33.03
CA THR A 58 48.40 7.03 33.97
C THR A 58 47.15 6.37 33.37
N PHE A 59 46.37 7.10 32.57
CA PHE A 59 45.20 6.54 31.88
C PHE A 59 45.61 5.56 30.76
N VAL A 60 46.66 5.87 29.99
CA VAL A 60 47.20 4.97 28.96
C VAL A 60 47.94 3.78 29.57
N SER A 61 48.61 3.95 30.72
CA SER A 61 49.23 2.88 31.50
C SER A 61 48.20 1.91 32.09
N PHE A 62 47.08 2.43 32.60
CA PHE A 62 45.99 1.62 33.14
C PHE A 62 45.30 0.82 32.02
N TYR A 63 45.08 1.43 30.84
CA TYR A 63 44.59 0.71 29.66
C TYR A 63 45.58 -0.31 29.10
N LYS A 64 46.89 0.01 29.07
CA LYS A 64 47.93 -0.94 28.65
C LYS A 64 48.08 -2.10 29.65
N LYS A 65 47.94 -1.86 30.95
CA LYS A 65 47.97 -2.95 31.96
C LYS A 65 46.71 -3.81 31.90
N MET A 66 45.53 -3.25 31.59
CA MET A 66 44.34 -4.07 31.31
C MET A 66 44.47 -4.88 30.01
N SER A 67 45.13 -4.34 28.97
CA SER A 67 45.33 -5.07 27.71
C SER A 67 46.41 -6.17 27.78
N ILE A 68 47.27 -6.17 28.80
CA ILE A 68 48.36 -7.15 28.97
C ILE A 68 47.92 -8.38 29.79
N TYR A 69 46.78 -8.34 30.48
CA TYR A 69 46.24 -9.51 31.21
C TYR A 69 45.29 -10.40 30.39
N GLU A 70 45.05 -10.11 29.11
CA GLU A 70 44.25 -10.96 28.20
C GLU A 70 45.09 -11.86 27.28
N THR A 71 46.35 -12.11 27.61
CA THR A 71 47.18 -13.11 26.91
C THR A 71 47.25 -14.43 27.67
N SER A 72 46.16 -15.19 27.63
CA SER A 72 46.25 -16.66 27.55
C SER A 72 44.90 -17.24 27.12
N THR A 73 44.90 -17.81 25.90
CA THR A 73 43.78 -18.36 25.12
C THR A 73 42.91 -17.33 24.36
N PRO A 74 42.83 -17.40 23.02
CA PRO A 74 41.94 -16.54 22.24
C PRO A 74 40.49 -16.99 22.47
N ARG A 75 39.79 -16.34 23.40
CA ARG A 75 38.32 -16.44 23.48
C ARG A 75 37.73 -15.60 22.35
N LEU A 76 36.93 -16.23 21.49
CA LEU A 76 36.08 -15.51 20.54
C LEU A 76 35.21 -14.52 21.32
N PRO A 77 35.01 -13.27 20.84
CA PRO A 77 34.16 -12.31 21.53
C PRO A 77 32.76 -12.90 21.66
N THR A 78 32.27 -13.00 22.90
CA THR A 78 30.88 -13.35 23.17
C THR A 78 30.00 -12.29 22.52
N ILE A 79 29.22 -12.71 21.52
CA ILE A 79 28.19 -11.92 20.88
C ILE A 79 27.20 -11.50 21.98
N GLN A 80 27.24 -10.24 22.41
CA GLN A 80 26.26 -9.71 23.34
C GLN A 80 25.08 -9.13 22.53
N PRO A 81 23.83 -9.45 22.88
CA PRO A 81 22.67 -8.77 22.31
C PRO A 81 22.75 -7.28 22.67
N VAL A 82 22.37 -6.42 21.73
CA VAL A 82 22.29 -4.97 21.98
C VAL A 82 21.17 -4.71 23.00
N TYR A 83 21.51 -4.16 24.17
CA TYR A 83 20.50 -3.79 25.16
C TYR A 83 19.87 -2.45 24.77
N LYS A 84 18.61 -2.22 25.18
CA LYS A 84 17.87 -0.97 24.93
C LYS A 84 18.64 0.29 25.36
N SER A 85 19.53 0.18 26.34
CA SER A 85 20.38 1.25 26.87
C SER A 85 21.58 1.61 25.98
N ASP A 86 21.97 0.74 25.05
CA ASP A 86 23.16 0.91 24.20
C ASP A 86 22.83 1.55 22.85
N ILE A 87 21.55 1.83 22.61
CA ILE A 87 21.06 2.46 21.39
C ILE A 87 21.16 3.97 21.57
N ALA A 88 22.06 4.60 20.83
CA ALA A 88 22.18 6.06 20.81
C ALA A 88 20.84 6.68 20.40
N ASP A 89 20.42 7.75 21.08
CA ASP A 89 19.19 8.47 20.75
C ASP A 89 19.26 8.96 19.28
N PRO A 90 18.37 8.50 18.40
CA PRO A 90 18.36 8.89 16.99
C PRO A 90 18.20 10.40 16.80
N SER A 91 17.59 11.09 17.76
CA SER A 91 17.42 12.55 17.74
C SER A 91 18.74 13.32 17.93
N MET A 92 19.78 12.66 18.46
CA MET A 92 21.10 13.25 18.66
C MET A 92 22.06 13.04 17.48
N GLN A 93 21.67 12.28 16.45
CA GLN A 93 22.47 12.12 15.24
C GLN A 93 21.90 12.98 14.10
N TYR A 94 22.70 13.94 13.62
CA TYR A 94 22.34 14.71 12.43
C TYR A 94 22.55 13.84 11.17
N ILE A 95 21.48 13.16 10.74
CA ILE A 95 21.46 12.39 9.49
C ILE A 95 20.83 13.27 8.41
N ALA A 96 21.56 13.52 7.33
CA ALA A 96 20.97 14.24 6.19
C ALA A 96 19.82 13.40 5.60
N LEU A 97 18.70 14.03 5.22
CA LEU A 97 17.53 13.36 4.63
C LEU A 97 17.89 12.40 3.47
N LYS A 98 18.90 12.77 2.68
CA LYS A 98 19.42 11.96 1.56
C LYS A 98 20.11 10.66 1.98
N ASP A 99 20.51 10.54 3.23
CA ASP A 99 21.26 9.41 3.78
C ASP A 99 20.39 8.48 4.63
N ILE A 100 19.13 8.87 4.89
CA ILE A 100 18.09 8.01 5.47
C ILE A 100 17.89 6.79 4.56
N GLY A 101 17.88 5.60 5.16
CA GLY A 101 17.74 4.33 4.43
C GLY A 101 19.02 3.81 3.78
N LYS A 102 20.11 4.59 3.76
CA LYS A 102 21.43 4.10 3.28
C LYS A 102 22.25 3.44 4.38
N ASN A 103 22.04 3.82 5.64
CA ASN A 103 22.68 3.15 6.76
C ASN A 103 22.02 1.80 7.02
N MET A 104 22.72 0.73 6.66
CA MET A 104 22.20 -0.61 6.89
C MET A 104 22.07 -0.92 8.38
N ASP A 105 22.97 -0.45 9.23
CA ASP A 105 23.00 -0.80 10.65
C ASP A 105 21.69 -0.39 11.35
N ASP A 106 21.16 0.80 11.01
CA ASP A 106 19.86 1.29 11.48
C ASP A 106 18.70 0.46 10.92
N ALA A 107 18.79 0.04 9.65
CA ALA A 107 17.77 -0.83 9.03
C ALA A 107 17.71 -2.20 9.72
N PHE A 108 18.86 -2.77 10.11
CA PHE A 108 18.93 -4.03 10.88
C PHE A 108 18.31 -3.88 12.26
N LEU A 109 18.66 -2.80 12.97
CA LEU A 109 18.12 -2.53 14.29
C LEU A 109 16.61 -2.29 14.22
N GLY A 110 16.15 -1.47 13.27
CA GLY A 110 14.73 -1.22 13.02
C GLY A 110 13.96 -2.49 12.70
N PHE A 111 14.54 -3.40 11.92
CA PHE A 111 13.93 -4.68 11.64
C PHE A 111 13.75 -5.56 12.89
N SER A 112 14.78 -5.63 13.76
CA SER A 112 14.71 -6.39 15.01
C SER A 112 13.71 -5.77 15.99
N MET A 113 13.62 -4.43 16.03
CA MET A 113 12.57 -3.74 16.82
C MET A 113 11.16 -4.04 16.30
N ALA A 114 10.98 -4.10 14.99
CA ALA A 114 9.69 -4.43 14.37
C ALA A 114 9.33 -5.91 14.51
N ASN A 115 10.32 -6.79 14.62
CA ASN A 115 10.14 -8.25 14.66
C ASN A 115 10.73 -8.84 15.96
N PRO A 116 9.95 -8.95 17.04
CA PRO A 116 10.45 -9.45 18.33
C PRO A 116 10.87 -10.94 18.31
N LYS A 117 10.60 -11.65 17.21
CA LYS A 117 11.02 -13.04 16.98
C LYS A 117 12.40 -13.16 16.34
N VAL A 118 13.09 -12.04 16.11
CA VAL A 118 14.42 -11.98 15.48
C VAL A 118 15.34 -11.10 16.33
N SER A 119 16.45 -11.68 16.78
CA SER A 119 17.56 -10.95 17.37
C SER A 119 18.56 -10.53 16.31
N CYS A 120 19.21 -9.38 16.50
CA CYS A 120 20.23 -8.89 15.59
C CYS A 120 21.55 -8.62 16.31
N VAL A 121 22.65 -8.84 15.60
CA VAL A 121 23.99 -8.36 15.94
C VAL A 121 24.32 -7.26 14.95
N THR A 122 23.98 -6.02 15.28
CA THR A 122 24.04 -4.88 14.36
C THR A 122 25.41 -4.68 13.74
N ARG A 123 26.48 -4.70 14.56
CA ARG A 123 27.87 -4.50 14.13
C ARG A 123 28.32 -5.48 13.05
N ASP A 124 27.91 -6.73 13.18
CA ASP A 124 28.32 -7.83 12.31
C ASP A 124 27.22 -8.22 11.28
N LYS A 125 26.07 -7.54 11.30
CA LYS A 125 24.93 -7.73 10.38
C LYS A 125 24.44 -9.18 10.35
N ILE A 126 24.34 -9.77 11.53
CA ILE A 126 23.85 -11.14 11.69
C ILE A 126 22.45 -11.08 12.29
N LEU A 127 21.51 -11.78 11.67
CA LEU A 127 20.15 -11.96 12.17
C LEU A 127 19.98 -13.39 12.65
N PHE A 128 19.47 -13.55 13.86
CA PHE A 128 19.15 -14.84 14.46
C PHE A 128 17.66 -14.92 14.73
N ARG A 129 17.09 -16.09 14.50
CA ARG A 129 15.78 -16.45 15.02
C ARG A 129 15.86 -16.47 16.56
N GLU A 130 14.96 -15.80 17.27
CA GLU A 130 15.08 -15.57 18.73
C GLU A 130 15.20 -16.84 19.58
N ASP A 131 14.48 -17.92 19.22
CA ASP A 131 14.48 -19.19 19.93
C ASP A 131 15.60 -20.16 19.49
N TYR A 132 16.59 -19.71 18.71
CA TYR A 132 17.66 -20.59 18.21
C TYR A 132 18.41 -21.32 19.33
N SER A 133 18.59 -20.70 20.50
CA SER A 133 19.33 -21.28 21.62
C SER A 133 18.66 -22.52 22.22
N LYS A 134 17.32 -22.58 22.16
CA LYS A 134 16.47 -23.69 22.63
C LYS A 134 16.35 -24.81 21.60
N MET A 135 16.84 -24.58 20.39
CA MET A 135 16.66 -25.47 19.24
C MET A 135 17.74 -26.57 19.24
N THR A 136 17.67 -27.50 20.19
CA THR A 136 18.65 -28.60 20.35
C THR A 136 18.30 -29.83 19.51
N ASP A 137 17.01 -30.08 19.30
CA ASP A 137 16.45 -31.26 18.65
C ASP A 137 16.34 -31.16 17.12
N ARG A 138 16.73 -30.01 16.53
CA ARG A 138 16.52 -29.69 15.10
C ARG A 138 17.78 -29.17 14.44
N VAL A 139 17.84 -29.31 13.11
CA VAL A 139 18.94 -28.81 12.28
C VAL A 139 18.86 -27.28 12.17
N ARG A 140 19.95 -26.59 12.48
CA ARG A 140 20.02 -25.12 12.31
C ARG A 140 20.41 -24.77 10.89
N ILE A 141 19.72 -23.81 10.29
CA ILE A 141 19.93 -23.45 8.89
C ILE A 141 20.48 -22.03 8.83
N ILE A 142 21.62 -21.87 8.16
CA ILE A 142 22.32 -20.61 7.98
C ILE A 142 22.53 -20.32 6.49
N SER A 143 22.41 -19.05 6.11
CA SER A 143 22.73 -18.57 4.77
C SER A 143 23.33 -17.16 4.80
N SER A 144 23.72 -16.65 3.63
CA SER A 144 24.12 -15.27 3.40
C SER A 144 23.30 -14.57 2.32
N GLY A 145 23.38 -13.24 2.31
CA GLY A 145 22.79 -12.41 1.27
C GLY A 145 23.47 -11.05 1.19
N VAL A 146 23.20 -10.31 0.12
CA VAL A 146 23.67 -8.94 -0.08
C VAL A 146 22.47 -8.00 -0.03
N GLY A 147 22.56 -6.95 0.80
CA GLY A 147 21.41 -6.10 1.11
C GLY A 147 20.49 -6.72 2.18
N PHE A 148 19.29 -6.18 2.31
CA PHE A 148 18.40 -6.55 3.41
C PHE A 148 17.48 -7.74 3.06
N TRP A 149 17.82 -8.94 3.55
CA TRP A 149 17.01 -10.18 3.39
C TRP A 149 16.51 -10.72 4.75
N GLY A 150 16.30 -9.86 5.73
CA GLY A 150 15.93 -10.31 7.09
C GLY A 150 14.57 -11.03 7.17
N ASN A 151 13.71 -10.81 6.17
CA ASN A 151 12.36 -11.34 6.09
C ASN A 151 12.25 -12.87 6.02
N VAL A 152 13.36 -13.58 5.81
CA VAL A 152 13.41 -15.06 5.71
C VAL A 152 13.93 -15.76 6.98
N VAL A 153 14.24 -15.00 8.04
CA VAL A 153 14.68 -15.54 9.33
C VAL A 153 13.49 -15.78 10.25
N GLY A 154 13.38 -16.97 10.82
CA GLY A 154 12.27 -17.34 11.69
C GLY A 154 11.91 -18.82 11.64
N ARG A 155 10.90 -19.18 12.44
CA ARG A 155 10.42 -20.56 12.55
C ARG A 155 9.94 -21.08 11.20
N GLY A 156 10.39 -22.27 10.80
CA GLY A 156 10.00 -22.88 9.52
C GLY A 156 10.77 -22.39 8.29
N MET A 157 11.77 -21.52 8.45
CA MET A 157 12.73 -21.14 7.39
C MET A 157 14.16 -21.07 7.96
N LEU A 158 14.88 -19.94 7.84
CA LEU A 158 16.25 -19.80 8.31
C LEU A 158 16.34 -19.60 9.83
N THR A 159 17.35 -20.23 10.43
CA THR A 159 17.74 -19.97 11.82
C THR A 159 18.61 -18.73 11.94
N CYS A 160 19.47 -18.50 10.95
CA CYS A 160 20.39 -17.37 10.92
C CYS A 160 20.62 -16.88 9.49
N MET A 161 20.76 -15.56 9.33
CA MET A 161 21.18 -14.93 8.08
C MET A 161 22.35 -14.00 8.34
N VAL A 162 23.41 -14.14 7.54
CA VAL A 162 24.59 -13.29 7.58
C VAL A 162 24.56 -12.35 6.39
N LEU A 163 24.42 -11.04 6.63
CA LEU A 163 24.22 -10.08 5.55
C LEU A 163 25.46 -9.25 5.25
N GLY A 164 25.79 -9.18 3.96
CA GLY A 164 26.83 -8.34 3.41
C GLY A 164 26.31 -6.96 3.01
N THR A 165 27.19 -5.97 3.02
CA THR A 165 26.85 -4.56 2.75
C THR A 165 26.85 -4.26 1.24
N TYR A 166 27.98 -4.52 0.58
CA TYR A 166 28.17 -4.24 -0.85
C TYR A 166 28.66 -5.47 -1.63
N GLY A 167 28.55 -6.65 -1.02
CA GLY A 167 29.08 -7.92 -1.51
C GLY A 167 28.99 -8.98 -0.42
N SER A 168 29.47 -10.20 -0.70
CA SER A 168 29.39 -11.34 0.23
C SER A 168 29.96 -11.01 1.63
N PRO A 169 29.35 -11.51 2.72
CA PRO A 169 29.85 -11.27 4.06
C PRO A 169 31.26 -11.82 4.27
N LYS A 170 32.05 -11.11 5.08
CA LYS A 170 33.44 -11.50 5.37
C LYS A 170 33.48 -12.86 6.08
N THR A 171 34.46 -13.70 5.72
CA THR A 171 34.68 -15.02 6.34
C THR A 171 34.66 -15.02 7.86
N ARG A 172 35.23 -13.97 8.51
CA ARG A 172 35.23 -13.86 9.98
C ARG A 172 33.82 -13.81 10.55
N VAL A 173 32.92 -13.05 9.93
CA VAL A 173 31.54 -12.88 10.37
C VAL A 173 30.77 -14.18 10.21
N ILE A 174 30.93 -14.86 9.07
CA ILE A 174 30.35 -16.19 8.83
C ILE A 174 30.81 -17.18 9.90
N GLN A 175 32.12 -17.19 10.21
CA GLN A 175 32.66 -18.06 11.27
C GLN A 175 32.08 -17.73 12.65
N THR A 176 31.93 -16.45 12.99
CA THR A 176 31.28 -16.02 14.23
C THR A 176 29.85 -16.58 14.32
N ALA A 177 29.06 -16.46 13.25
CA ALA A 177 27.70 -16.98 13.19
C ALA A 177 27.64 -18.51 13.33
N ILE A 178 28.50 -19.25 12.62
CA ILE A 178 28.57 -20.72 12.71
C ILE A 178 28.92 -21.16 14.13
N MET A 179 29.92 -20.52 14.76
CA MET A 179 30.34 -20.88 16.11
C MET A 179 29.26 -20.57 17.15
N GLU A 180 28.50 -19.47 16.97
CA GLU A 180 27.36 -19.15 17.84
C GLU A 180 26.27 -20.21 17.72
N LEU A 181 25.90 -20.57 16.49
CA LEU A 181 24.93 -21.63 16.24
C LEU A 181 25.41 -22.98 16.78
N ASN A 182 26.71 -23.28 16.79
CA ASN A 182 27.21 -24.57 17.22
C ASN A 182 27.03 -24.84 18.73
N LYS A 183 26.92 -23.81 19.58
CA LYS A 183 26.90 -23.96 21.05
C LYS A 183 25.84 -24.94 21.57
N THR A 184 24.70 -25.03 20.90
CA THR A 184 23.57 -25.89 21.29
C THR A 184 22.99 -26.69 20.11
N ALA A 185 23.76 -26.91 19.04
CA ALA A 185 23.29 -27.55 17.81
C ALA A 185 23.58 -29.06 17.74
N ASP A 186 22.93 -29.87 18.57
CA ASP A 186 23.19 -31.32 18.65
C ASP A 186 22.89 -32.05 17.33
N ARG A 187 21.89 -31.59 16.57
CA ARG A 187 21.55 -32.12 15.24
C ARG A 187 22.42 -31.61 14.10
N GLY A 188 23.30 -30.64 14.37
CA GLY A 188 24.19 -30.03 13.38
C GLY A 188 23.60 -28.81 12.66
N ILE A 189 24.39 -28.27 11.74
CA ILE A 189 24.12 -27.04 11.00
C ILE A 189 24.10 -27.35 9.50
N LEU A 190 23.13 -26.79 8.78
CA LEU A 190 23.06 -26.76 7.33
C LEU A 190 23.39 -25.34 6.83
N ALA A 191 24.46 -25.21 6.06
CA ALA A 191 24.79 -23.98 5.34
C ALA A 191 24.25 -24.04 3.90
N ILE A 192 23.30 -23.16 3.57
CA ILE A 192 22.84 -22.98 2.18
C ILE A 192 23.62 -21.78 1.64
N ILE A 193 24.43 -21.99 0.60
CA ILE A 193 25.37 -21.00 0.09
C ILE A 193 24.88 -20.53 -1.28
N PRO A 194 24.57 -19.24 -1.48
CA PRO A 194 24.30 -18.71 -2.81
C PRO A 194 25.47 -19.00 -3.76
N ASN A 195 25.21 -19.52 -4.97
CA ASN A 195 26.24 -19.78 -5.98
C ASN A 195 26.75 -18.50 -6.65
N ASN A 196 27.30 -17.59 -5.85
CA ASN A 196 28.04 -16.42 -6.29
C ASN A 196 29.53 -16.66 -6.03
N PHE A 197 30.40 -16.11 -6.88
CA PHE A 197 31.85 -16.30 -6.76
C PHE A 197 32.38 -15.91 -5.37
N ASP A 198 32.01 -14.72 -4.89
CA ASP A 198 32.46 -14.21 -3.59
C ASP A 198 31.93 -15.05 -2.42
N ASP A 199 30.67 -15.49 -2.48
CA ASP A 199 30.08 -16.35 -1.46
C ASP A 199 30.79 -17.70 -1.36
N LYS A 200 31.08 -18.35 -2.50
CA LYS A 200 31.80 -19.63 -2.52
C LYS A 200 33.16 -19.55 -1.82
N ILE A 201 33.94 -18.50 -2.09
CA ILE A 201 35.25 -18.31 -1.49
C ILE A 201 35.13 -18.04 0.01
N ASN A 202 34.28 -17.09 0.40
CA ASN A 202 34.14 -16.68 1.80
C ASN A 202 33.59 -17.82 2.66
N TRP A 203 32.60 -18.56 2.18
CA TRP A 203 32.03 -19.73 2.85
C TRP A 203 32.98 -20.92 2.85
N GLY A 204 33.69 -21.19 1.75
CA GLY A 204 34.66 -22.29 1.68
C GLY A 204 35.72 -22.20 2.79
N VAL A 205 36.28 -21.01 3.00
CA VAL A 205 37.22 -20.76 4.10
C VAL A 205 36.51 -20.84 5.47
N ALA A 206 35.28 -20.37 5.59
CA ALA A 206 34.50 -20.46 6.82
C ALA A 206 34.27 -21.91 7.26
N ILE A 207 33.82 -22.74 6.33
CA ILE A 207 33.49 -24.15 6.49
C ILE A 207 34.74 -24.97 6.81
N ALA A 208 35.85 -24.76 6.09
CA ALA A 208 37.11 -25.45 6.37
C ALA A 208 37.60 -25.20 7.81
N ARG A 209 37.46 -23.96 8.32
CA ARG A 209 37.79 -23.64 9.71
C ARG A 209 36.78 -24.22 10.72
N ALA A 210 35.51 -24.34 10.35
CA ALA A 210 34.49 -24.98 11.19
C ALA A 210 34.75 -26.49 11.32
N TYR A 211 35.08 -27.18 10.23
CA TYR A 211 35.45 -28.60 10.26
C TYR A 211 36.68 -28.87 11.12
N ARG A 212 37.71 -28.00 11.04
CA ARG A 212 38.89 -28.11 11.91
C ARG A 212 38.55 -27.99 13.40
N LYS A 213 37.45 -27.32 13.74
CA LYS A 213 36.94 -27.19 15.12
C LYS A 213 35.94 -28.28 15.51
N GLY A 214 35.73 -29.29 14.67
CA GLY A 214 34.81 -30.40 14.96
C GLY A 214 33.32 -30.03 14.87
N VAL A 215 32.98 -28.93 14.19
CA VAL A 215 31.57 -28.52 14.00
C VAL A 215 30.86 -29.51 13.06
N LYS A 216 29.72 -30.04 13.49
CA LYS A 216 28.84 -30.87 12.65
C LYS A 216 28.08 -29.99 11.65
N LEU A 217 28.66 -29.79 10.49
CA LEU A 217 28.17 -28.89 9.44
C LEU A 217 28.05 -29.66 8.13
N GLN A 218 27.01 -29.40 7.34
CA GLN A 218 26.97 -29.74 5.91
C GLN A 218 26.60 -28.49 5.12
N SER A 219 27.03 -28.42 3.86
CA SER A 219 26.80 -27.28 3.00
C SER A 219 26.24 -27.67 1.65
N ILE A 220 25.33 -26.86 1.13
CA ILE A 220 24.81 -26.96 -0.24
C ILE A 220 25.08 -25.64 -0.94
N THR A 221 25.59 -25.69 -2.17
CA THR A 221 25.66 -24.52 -3.05
C THR A 221 24.40 -24.46 -3.90
N PHE A 222 23.68 -23.34 -3.84
CA PHE A 222 22.39 -23.19 -4.49
C PHE A 222 22.48 -22.25 -5.69
N GLY A 223 22.08 -22.75 -6.86
CA GLY A 223 22.01 -21.99 -8.11
C GLY A 223 20.78 -22.39 -8.91
N ASP A 224 19.95 -21.41 -9.26
CA ASP A 224 18.65 -21.58 -9.89
C ASP A 224 18.48 -20.77 -11.18
N ASN A 225 19.43 -19.92 -11.56
CA ASN A 225 19.35 -19.14 -12.80
C ASN A 225 19.18 -20.05 -14.03
N ALA A 226 18.13 -19.79 -14.81
CA ALA A 226 17.75 -20.54 -16.01
C ALA A 226 18.42 -19.99 -17.28
N TYR A 227 19.17 -18.89 -17.16
CA TYR A 227 19.82 -18.28 -18.30
C TYR A 227 20.85 -19.22 -18.95
N HIS A 228 20.71 -19.39 -20.26
CA HIS A 228 21.45 -20.39 -21.04
C HIS A 228 22.95 -20.08 -21.23
N GLY A 229 23.40 -18.87 -20.88
CA GLY A 229 24.80 -18.46 -21.01
C GLY A 229 25.70 -18.94 -19.87
N CYS A 230 25.13 -19.51 -18.80
CA CYS A 230 25.89 -19.93 -17.62
C CYS A 230 26.41 -21.37 -17.75
N LYS A 231 27.72 -21.59 -17.51
CA LYS A 231 28.23 -22.94 -17.23
C LYS A 231 27.60 -23.48 -15.94
N GLU A 232 27.65 -24.79 -15.73
CA GLU A 232 27.08 -25.46 -14.53
C GLU A 232 27.63 -24.87 -13.23
N ASP A 233 28.94 -24.67 -13.15
CA ASP A 233 29.60 -24.08 -11.99
C ASP A 233 29.32 -22.57 -11.81
N GLU A 234 28.72 -21.93 -12.82
CA GLU A 234 28.44 -20.50 -12.93
C GLU A 234 26.94 -20.19 -12.81
N ARG A 235 26.10 -21.19 -12.53
CA ARG A 235 24.65 -21.00 -12.38
C ARG A 235 24.35 -20.15 -11.14
N SER A 236 24.16 -18.85 -11.33
CA SER A 236 23.98 -17.90 -10.24
C SER A 236 22.71 -18.15 -9.41
N CYS A 237 22.74 -17.68 -8.17
CA CYS A 237 21.62 -17.74 -7.25
C CYS A 237 20.70 -16.53 -7.44
N LEU A 238 19.39 -16.78 -7.54
CA LEU A 238 18.31 -15.81 -7.66
C LEU A 238 17.24 -16.10 -6.58
N ALA A 239 15.98 -15.78 -6.85
CA ALA A 239 14.88 -15.82 -5.89
C ALA A 239 14.45 -17.23 -5.44
N GLY A 240 14.77 -18.28 -6.20
CA GLY A 240 14.40 -19.66 -5.88
C GLY A 240 15.03 -20.17 -4.58
N ILE A 241 16.12 -19.56 -4.12
CA ILE A 241 16.75 -19.90 -2.85
C ILE A 241 15.81 -19.70 -1.65
N VAL A 242 14.84 -18.79 -1.75
CA VAL A 242 13.87 -18.58 -0.68
C VAL A 242 12.93 -19.78 -0.54
N ILE A 243 12.58 -20.42 -1.66
CA ILE A 243 11.84 -21.68 -1.63
C ILE A 243 12.69 -22.77 -0.96
N CYS A 244 13.98 -22.85 -1.30
CA CYS A 244 14.92 -23.76 -0.65
C CYS A 244 14.97 -23.54 0.88
N TYR A 245 15.03 -22.29 1.35
CA TYR A 245 14.95 -21.97 2.78
C TYR A 245 13.64 -22.47 3.42
N LYS A 246 12.51 -22.31 2.73
CA LYS A 246 11.21 -22.77 3.23
C LYS A 246 11.14 -24.28 3.35
N LEU A 247 11.65 -25.01 2.36
CA LEU A 247 11.66 -26.47 2.37
C LEU A 247 12.61 -27.00 3.44
N ALA A 248 13.83 -26.47 3.52
CA ALA A 248 14.81 -26.81 4.54
C ALA A 248 14.27 -26.57 5.95
N GLY A 249 13.69 -25.39 6.18
CA GLY A 249 13.12 -25.01 7.47
C GLY A 249 11.92 -25.85 7.86
N ALA A 250 11.04 -26.18 6.91
CA ALA A 250 9.90 -27.05 7.15
C ALA A 250 10.35 -28.47 7.54
N MET A 251 11.34 -29.05 6.84
CA MET A 251 11.90 -30.37 7.16
C MET A 251 12.63 -30.36 8.52
N SER A 252 13.36 -29.29 8.83
CA SER A 252 13.97 -29.12 10.15
C SER A 252 12.92 -29.09 11.26
N GLU A 253 11.81 -28.39 11.05
CA GLU A 253 10.67 -28.37 11.98
C GLU A 253 9.90 -29.70 12.07
N GLU A 254 10.16 -30.65 11.17
CA GLU A 254 9.68 -32.03 11.20
C GLU A 254 10.68 -33.00 11.83
N LEU A 255 11.78 -32.48 12.41
CA LEU A 255 12.85 -33.27 13.03
C LEU A 255 13.61 -34.17 12.04
N CYS A 256 13.58 -33.85 10.75
CA CYS A 256 14.42 -34.54 9.77
C CYS A 256 15.92 -34.36 10.11
N THR A 257 16.70 -35.39 9.84
CA THR A 257 18.15 -35.36 10.09
C THR A 257 18.88 -34.55 9.03
N LEU A 258 20.05 -34.01 9.38
CA LEU A 258 20.85 -33.17 8.48
C LEU A 258 21.12 -33.83 7.10
N PRO A 259 21.53 -35.12 7.00
CA PRO A 259 21.72 -35.77 5.71
C PRO A 259 20.43 -35.87 4.87
N VAL A 260 19.30 -36.20 5.51
CA VAL A 260 18.01 -36.33 4.81
C VAL A 260 17.58 -35.00 4.20
N ILE A 261 17.77 -33.89 4.93
CA ILE A 261 17.46 -32.54 4.41
C ILE A 261 18.35 -32.24 3.20
N VAL A 262 19.65 -32.54 3.29
CA VAL A 262 20.60 -32.29 2.20
C VAL A 262 20.26 -33.10 0.95
N ASP A 263 20.02 -34.40 1.10
CA ASP A 263 19.68 -35.28 -0.01
C ASP A 263 18.38 -34.84 -0.69
N ARG A 264 17.35 -34.50 0.09
CA ARG A 264 16.07 -34.03 -0.44
C ARG A 264 16.21 -32.72 -1.22
N LEU A 265 16.99 -31.76 -0.73
CA LEU A 265 17.21 -30.49 -1.43
C LEU A 265 18.01 -30.68 -2.72
N ASN A 266 19.01 -31.56 -2.73
CA ASN A 266 19.83 -31.84 -3.92
C ASN A 266 19.04 -32.55 -5.04
N MET A 267 17.97 -33.29 -4.71
CA MET A 267 17.09 -33.89 -5.71
C MET A 267 16.09 -32.91 -6.34
N MET A 268 15.93 -31.70 -5.78
CA MET A 268 14.96 -30.73 -6.28
C MET A 268 15.57 -29.86 -7.37
N PHE A 269 14.79 -29.63 -8.42
CA PHE A 269 15.19 -28.78 -9.53
C PHE A 269 14.39 -27.47 -9.52
N PHE A 270 15.10 -26.35 -9.39
CA PHE A 270 14.52 -25.01 -9.45
C PHE A 270 14.93 -24.35 -10.75
N SER A 271 14.04 -23.58 -11.37
CA SER A 271 14.38 -22.78 -12.55
C SER A 271 13.88 -21.35 -12.36
N THR A 272 14.80 -20.37 -12.40
CA THR A 272 14.49 -18.96 -12.17
C THR A 272 15.08 -18.09 -13.27
N ILE A 273 14.29 -17.16 -13.80
CA ILE A 273 14.78 -16.14 -14.73
C ILE A 273 14.60 -14.75 -14.12
N SER A 274 15.64 -13.93 -14.20
CA SER A 274 15.66 -12.53 -13.75
C SER A 274 15.39 -11.58 -14.92
N CYS A 275 14.78 -10.44 -14.63
CA CYS A 275 14.46 -9.38 -15.57
C CYS A 275 14.68 -8.02 -14.89
N HIS A 276 15.53 -7.16 -15.45
CA HIS A 276 15.82 -5.83 -14.90
C HIS A 276 15.33 -4.73 -15.83
N PHE A 277 14.68 -3.73 -15.22
CA PHE A 277 14.30 -2.51 -15.90
C PHE A 277 15.51 -1.66 -16.21
N GLY A 278 15.49 -1.02 -17.37
CA GLY A 278 16.57 -0.19 -17.87
C GLY A 278 16.44 0.02 -19.37
N LEU A 279 17.26 0.93 -19.90
CA LEU A 279 17.50 1.10 -21.33
C LEU A 279 19.00 0.82 -21.55
N PRO A 280 19.38 -0.38 -22.05
CA PRO A 280 18.52 -1.48 -22.50
C PRO A 280 17.92 -2.33 -21.36
N PHE A 281 16.84 -3.06 -21.65
CA PHE A 281 16.23 -4.03 -20.71
C PHE A 281 17.09 -5.29 -20.66
N ARG A 282 17.29 -5.89 -19.49
CA ARG A 282 18.17 -7.06 -19.34
C ARG A 282 17.43 -8.28 -18.81
N ILE A 283 17.68 -9.44 -19.41
CA ILE A 283 17.08 -10.72 -19.00
C ILE A 283 18.21 -11.72 -18.70
N GLY A 284 18.03 -12.51 -17.64
CA GLY A 284 18.95 -13.60 -17.27
C GLY A 284 20.23 -13.17 -16.56
N THR A 285 20.24 -11.99 -15.95
CA THR A 285 21.38 -11.49 -15.18
C THR A 285 21.46 -12.13 -13.77
N ASP A 286 22.56 -11.89 -13.05
CA ASP A 286 22.62 -12.09 -11.60
C ASP A 286 21.85 -10.98 -10.82
N LEU A 287 21.88 -11.05 -9.48
CA LEU A 287 21.25 -10.08 -8.58
C LEU A 287 21.95 -8.70 -8.54
N GLU A 288 23.16 -8.61 -9.10
CA GLU A 288 23.87 -7.34 -9.30
C GLU A 288 23.60 -6.76 -10.69
N GLY A 289 22.81 -7.47 -11.51
CA GLY A 289 22.47 -7.11 -12.88
C GLY A 289 23.62 -7.29 -13.87
N ARG A 290 24.57 -8.19 -13.60
CA ARG A 290 25.65 -8.58 -14.51
C ARG A 290 25.25 -9.81 -15.33
N GLY A 291 25.83 -9.93 -16.53
CA GLY A 291 25.52 -11.00 -17.47
C GLY A 291 24.14 -10.82 -18.11
N GLY A 292 23.53 -11.93 -18.53
CA GLY A 292 22.28 -11.91 -19.27
C GLY A 292 22.44 -11.42 -20.72
N PHE A 293 21.32 -11.17 -21.37
CA PHE A 293 21.27 -10.51 -22.68
C PHE A 293 20.48 -9.21 -22.60
N GLU A 294 20.84 -8.27 -23.47
CA GLU A 294 20.24 -6.95 -23.57
C GLU A 294 19.17 -6.94 -24.67
N MET A 295 18.04 -6.29 -24.39
CA MET A 295 16.94 -6.09 -25.32
C MET A 295 16.65 -4.60 -25.45
N GLU A 296 16.92 -4.06 -26.64
CA GLU A 296 16.74 -2.63 -26.93
C GLU A 296 15.26 -2.23 -27.00
N CYS A 297 14.40 -3.06 -27.60
CA CYS A 297 12.96 -2.81 -27.72
C CYS A 297 12.14 -3.78 -26.85
N ALA A 298 12.14 -3.53 -25.55
CA ALA A 298 11.41 -4.36 -24.58
C ALA A 298 9.91 -4.06 -24.59
N THR A 299 9.12 -4.95 -25.21
CA THR A 299 7.66 -4.98 -25.06
C THR A 299 7.26 -6.05 -24.05
N LYS A 300 6.11 -5.89 -23.40
CA LYS A 300 5.52 -6.90 -22.52
C LYS A 300 5.49 -8.28 -23.18
N GLU A 301 5.13 -8.35 -24.46
CA GLU A 301 5.00 -9.61 -25.17
C GLU A 301 6.35 -10.31 -25.40
N ASN A 302 7.37 -9.56 -25.81
CA ASN A 302 8.71 -10.09 -26.05
C ASN A 302 9.36 -10.55 -24.74
N VAL A 303 9.28 -9.74 -23.67
CA VAL A 303 9.81 -10.11 -22.34
C VAL A 303 9.17 -11.41 -21.87
N MET A 304 7.85 -11.50 -21.93
CA MET A 304 7.14 -12.69 -21.45
C MET A 304 7.47 -13.91 -22.31
N LYS A 305 7.59 -13.76 -23.63
CA LYS A 305 8.01 -14.86 -24.52
C LYS A 305 9.37 -15.42 -24.10
N GLU A 306 10.35 -14.56 -23.82
CA GLU A 306 11.68 -14.96 -23.36
C GLU A 306 11.69 -15.59 -21.96
N VAL A 307 10.83 -15.11 -21.05
CA VAL A 307 10.63 -15.72 -19.72
C VAL A 307 10.14 -17.15 -19.87
N TYR A 308 9.09 -17.41 -20.67
CA TYR A 308 8.61 -18.77 -20.90
C TYR A 308 9.64 -19.63 -21.63
N TYR A 309 10.28 -19.06 -22.64
CA TYR A 309 11.30 -19.73 -23.42
C TYR A 309 12.46 -20.21 -22.54
N SER A 310 12.89 -19.39 -21.57
CA SER A 310 13.96 -19.75 -20.64
C SER A 310 13.55 -20.81 -19.62
N LEU A 311 12.30 -20.75 -19.13
CA LEU A 311 11.85 -21.62 -18.04
C LEU A 311 11.31 -22.97 -18.51
N LEU A 312 10.73 -23.04 -19.71
CA LEU A 312 9.90 -24.17 -20.14
C LEU A 312 10.36 -24.86 -21.44
N ASP A 313 11.24 -24.26 -22.26
CA ASP A 313 11.69 -24.91 -23.49
C ASP A 313 12.60 -26.11 -23.17
N PRO A 314 12.20 -27.37 -23.48
CA PRO A 314 12.99 -28.57 -23.16
C PRO A 314 14.37 -28.59 -23.84
N ARG A 315 14.61 -27.76 -24.85
CA ARG A 315 15.94 -27.63 -25.48
C ARG A 315 16.95 -26.91 -24.60
N ARG A 316 16.49 -26.19 -23.57
CA ARG A 316 17.34 -25.43 -22.65
C ARG A 316 17.73 -26.31 -21.46
N LYS A 317 19.03 -26.35 -21.19
CA LYS A 317 19.64 -27.15 -20.10
C LYS A 317 19.00 -26.94 -18.73
N TYR A 318 18.67 -25.69 -18.38
CA TYR A 318 18.12 -25.34 -17.07
C TYR A 318 16.61 -25.07 -17.07
N SER A 319 15.92 -25.45 -18.14
CA SER A 319 14.45 -25.40 -18.16
C SER A 319 13.88 -26.57 -17.37
N VAL A 320 12.64 -26.41 -16.94
CA VAL A 320 11.87 -27.52 -16.34
C VAL A 320 11.36 -28.48 -17.42
N GLY A 321 11.32 -28.04 -18.68
CA GLY A 321 10.73 -28.78 -19.79
C GLY A 321 9.22 -28.56 -19.94
N PHE A 322 8.70 -28.96 -21.09
CA PHE A 322 7.28 -28.82 -21.46
C PHE A 322 6.61 -30.20 -21.42
N ASP A 323 5.84 -30.45 -20.35
CA ASP A 323 4.97 -31.61 -20.23
C ASP A 323 3.55 -31.17 -19.85
N PRO A 324 2.57 -31.24 -20.78
CA PRO A 324 1.18 -30.88 -20.52
C PRO A 324 0.61 -31.65 -19.33
N GLY A 325 -0.11 -30.95 -18.45
CA GLY A 325 -0.66 -31.53 -17.22
C GLY A 325 0.31 -31.56 -16.03
N SER A 326 1.56 -31.15 -16.20
CA SER A 326 2.49 -30.97 -15.08
C SER A 326 2.01 -29.87 -14.12
N GLU A 327 2.09 -30.17 -12.83
CA GLU A 327 1.76 -29.25 -11.75
C GLU A 327 3.02 -28.49 -11.29
N PHE A 328 2.89 -27.16 -11.16
CA PHE A 328 3.99 -26.28 -10.77
C PHE A 328 3.62 -25.34 -9.64
N VAL A 329 4.64 -25.02 -8.84
CA VAL A 329 4.64 -23.88 -7.94
C VAL A 329 5.38 -22.72 -8.62
N VAL A 330 4.75 -21.55 -8.63
CA VAL A 330 5.32 -20.33 -9.20
C VAL A 330 5.64 -19.35 -8.08
N LEU A 331 6.85 -18.81 -8.08
CA LEU A 331 7.25 -17.68 -7.24
C LEU A 331 7.60 -16.48 -8.12
N ILE A 332 6.94 -15.36 -7.87
CA ILE A 332 7.19 -14.07 -8.51
C ILE A 332 7.83 -13.18 -7.46
N ASN A 333 9.09 -12.81 -7.69
CA ASN A 333 9.82 -11.92 -6.81
C ASN A 333 10.03 -10.57 -7.49
N THR A 334 9.57 -9.48 -6.87
CA THR A 334 9.89 -8.12 -7.30
C THR A 334 11.08 -7.61 -6.49
N TYR A 335 12.10 -7.07 -7.16
CA TYR A 335 13.30 -6.57 -6.47
C TYR A 335 13.04 -5.30 -5.67
N GLU A 336 11.99 -4.56 -6.05
CA GLU A 336 11.44 -3.44 -5.31
C GLU A 336 10.09 -3.83 -4.65
N ALA A 337 9.68 -3.08 -3.64
CA ALA A 337 8.39 -3.27 -2.97
C ALA A 337 7.21 -2.72 -3.81
N ASN A 338 7.08 -3.18 -5.07
CA ASN A 338 6.02 -2.77 -6.00
C ASN A 338 4.94 -3.85 -6.10
N CYS A 339 3.88 -3.72 -5.29
CA CYS A 339 2.78 -4.67 -5.25
C CYS A 339 2.00 -4.76 -6.57
N ASN A 340 1.79 -3.62 -7.26
CA ASN A 340 1.05 -3.59 -8.53
C ASN A 340 1.76 -4.39 -9.62
N LEU A 341 3.09 -4.26 -9.71
CA LEU A 341 3.90 -5.04 -10.62
C LEU A 341 3.76 -6.54 -10.33
N ALA A 342 3.89 -6.92 -9.07
CA ALA A 342 3.79 -8.32 -8.63
C ALA A 342 2.43 -8.95 -9.01
N GLN A 343 1.32 -8.23 -8.79
CA GLN A 343 -0.02 -8.71 -9.14
C GLN A 343 -0.25 -8.77 -10.66
N THR A 344 0.20 -7.77 -11.41
CA THR A 344 0.07 -7.74 -12.87
C THR A 344 0.82 -8.89 -13.52
N LEU A 345 2.06 -9.15 -13.07
CA LEU A 345 2.84 -10.31 -13.52
C LEU A 345 2.17 -11.62 -13.16
N SER A 346 1.53 -11.72 -11.99
CA SER A 346 0.80 -12.92 -11.57
C SER A 346 -0.33 -13.26 -12.54
N VAL A 347 -1.18 -12.27 -12.85
CA VAL A 347 -2.28 -12.47 -13.82
C VAL A 347 -1.74 -12.86 -15.19
N GLU A 348 -0.71 -12.17 -15.69
CA GLU A 348 -0.13 -12.44 -17.00
C GLU A 348 0.51 -13.83 -17.08
N LEU A 349 1.25 -14.22 -16.04
CA LEU A 349 1.94 -15.50 -15.97
C LEU A 349 0.96 -16.66 -15.94
N ILE A 350 0.01 -16.60 -15.00
CA ILE A 350 -0.91 -17.71 -14.76
C ILE A 350 -1.88 -17.88 -15.94
N THR A 351 -2.40 -16.77 -16.49
CA THR A 351 -3.34 -16.84 -17.62
C THR A 351 -2.69 -17.49 -18.85
N ARG A 352 -1.41 -17.19 -19.12
CA ARG A 352 -0.68 -17.80 -20.23
C ARG A 352 -0.26 -19.23 -19.93
N LEU A 353 0.20 -19.55 -18.71
CA LEU A 353 0.50 -20.93 -18.31
C LEU A 353 -0.73 -21.83 -18.47
N HIS A 354 -1.90 -21.35 -18.07
CA HIS A 354 -3.17 -22.06 -18.25
C HIS A 354 -3.51 -22.25 -19.73
N LYS A 355 -3.26 -21.24 -20.60
CA LYS A 355 -3.43 -21.38 -22.06
C LYS A 355 -2.51 -22.44 -22.66
N TYR A 356 -1.32 -22.64 -22.11
CA TYR A 356 -0.36 -23.66 -22.55
C TYR A 356 -0.62 -25.06 -21.94
N GLY A 357 -1.69 -25.23 -21.14
CA GLY A 357 -2.06 -26.52 -20.55
C GLY A 357 -1.31 -26.88 -19.27
N TYR A 358 -0.65 -25.92 -18.63
CA TYR A 358 0.01 -26.11 -17.34
C TYR A 358 -0.92 -25.80 -16.17
N ILE A 359 -0.74 -26.56 -15.08
CA ILE A 359 -1.55 -26.41 -13.87
C ILE A 359 -0.69 -25.75 -12.80
N CYS A 360 -1.05 -24.53 -12.39
CA CYS A 360 -0.40 -23.85 -11.27
C CYS A 360 -1.05 -24.27 -9.95
N SER A 361 -0.33 -25.01 -9.11
CA SER A 361 -0.81 -25.44 -7.78
C SER A 361 -0.78 -24.30 -6.77
N ARG A 362 0.31 -23.52 -6.76
CA ARG A 362 0.53 -22.39 -5.85
C ARG A 362 1.21 -21.23 -6.57
N VAL A 363 0.87 -20.02 -6.15
CA VAL A 363 1.49 -18.79 -6.62
C VAL A 363 1.89 -17.97 -5.41
N TYR A 364 3.17 -17.68 -5.30
CA TYR A 364 3.72 -16.76 -4.30
C TYR A 364 4.20 -15.50 -5.03
N SER A 365 3.87 -14.33 -4.53
CA SER A 365 4.18 -13.06 -5.22
C SER A 365 4.48 -11.95 -4.22
N GLY A 366 5.72 -11.44 -4.22
CA GLY A 366 6.13 -10.37 -3.29
C GLY A 366 7.60 -9.96 -3.42
N ASN A 367 8.08 -9.18 -2.44
CA ASN A 367 9.48 -8.78 -2.33
C ASN A 367 10.18 -9.69 -1.31
N LEU A 368 10.92 -10.68 -1.81
CA LEU A 368 11.62 -11.68 -1.00
C LEU A 368 13.14 -11.57 -1.11
N VAL A 369 13.63 -11.28 -2.31
CA VAL A 369 15.05 -11.14 -2.63
C VAL A 369 15.30 -9.77 -3.23
N TYR A 370 16.27 -9.07 -2.66
CA TYR A 370 16.73 -7.78 -3.14
C TYR A 370 17.73 -7.92 -4.30
N SER A 371 17.72 -6.94 -5.20
CA SER A 371 18.72 -6.75 -6.25
C SER A 371 19.11 -5.28 -6.31
N VAL A 372 20.34 -5.02 -6.76
CA VAL A 372 20.88 -3.66 -6.95
C VAL A 372 20.06 -2.86 -7.96
N ARG A 373 19.51 -3.54 -8.98
CA ARG A 373 18.68 -2.93 -10.02
C ARG A 373 17.19 -3.26 -9.86
N PRO A 374 16.30 -2.34 -10.25
CA PRO A 374 14.87 -2.58 -10.23
C PRO A 374 14.47 -3.61 -11.28
N GLY A 375 13.49 -4.45 -10.94
CA GLY A 375 13.09 -5.55 -11.81
C GLY A 375 12.26 -6.59 -11.09
N PHE A 376 12.17 -7.77 -11.72
CA PHE A 376 11.49 -8.93 -11.17
C PHE A 376 12.21 -10.22 -11.55
N SER A 377 11.82 -11.31 -10.92
CA SER A 377 12.24 -12.66 -11.27
C SER A 377 11.07 -13.63 -11.14
N VAL A 378 11.09 -14.66 -11.97
CA VAL A 378 10.07 -15.72 -12.00
C VAL A 378 10.77 -17.04 -11.76
N THR A 379 10.36 -17.74 -10.72
CA THR A 379 10.83 -19.08 -10.36
C THR A 379 9.71 -20.08 -10.58
N ILE A 380 10.03 -21.22 -11.20
CA ILE A 380 9.16 -22.37 -11.34
C ILE A 380 9.80 -23.57 -10.63
N LEU A 381 8.98 -24.28 -9.86
CA LEU A 381 9.34 -25.54 -9.20
C LEU A 381 8.30 -26.61 -9.59
N PRO A 382 8.70 -27.70 -10.26
CA PRO A 382 7.81 -28.83 -10.52
C PRO A 382 7.41 -29.54 -9.22
N GLU A 383 6.12 -29.86 -9.09
CA GLU A 383 5.56 -30.55 -7.93
C GLU A 383 5.91 -32.05 -7.91
N GLY A 384 6.07 -32.66 -9.09
CA GLY A 384 6.07 -34.11 -9.35
C GLY A 384 7.12 -34.98 -8.65
N VAL A 385 7.90 -34.47 -7.69
CA VAL A 385 8.99 -35.18 -7.03
C VAL A 385 8.77 -35.43 -5.53
N SER A 386 7.92 -34.67 -4.81
CA SER A 386 7.76 -34.89 -3.34
C SER A 386 6.58 -34.15 -2.70
N ASP A 387 6.42 -34.30 -1.37
CA ASP A 387 5.55 -33.52 -0.47
C ASP A 387 5.90 -32.00 -0.43
N VAL A 388 6.39 -31.41 -1.53
CA VAL A 388 6.84 -30.01 -1.64
C VAL A 388 5.75 -29.07 -1.14
N VAL A 389 4.52 -29.22 -1.63
CA VAL A 389 3.39 -28.35 -1.28
C VAL A 389 3.09 -28.42 0.22
N ARG A 390 3.22 -29.60 0.84
CA ARG A 390 3.06 -29.75 2.30
C ARG A 390 4.07 -28.90 3.07
N TRP A 391 5.33 -28.90 2.64
CA TRP A 391 6.37 -28.11 3.28
C TRP A 391 6.24 -26.60 3.01
N LEU A 392 5.79 -26.21 1.82
CA LEU A 392 5.54 -24.81 1.47
C LEU A 392 4.39 -24.21 2.27
N ASP A 393 3.32 -24.99 2.48
CA ASP A 393 2.12 -24.57 3.22
C ASP A 393 2.30 -24.67 4.75
N ARG A 394 3.38 -25.32 5.22
CA ARG A 394 3.66 -25.44 6.67
C ARG A 394 3.88 -24.06 7.30
N TYR A 395 3.37 -23.88 8.52
CA TYR A 395 3.50 -22.64 9.29
C TYR A 395 4.94 -22.11 9.34
N THR A 396 5.08 -20.80 9.18
CA THR A 396 6.32 -20.06 9.39
C THR A 396 6.06 -18.77 10.16
N SER A 397 7.03 -18.33 10.96
CA SER A 397 6.97 -17.04 11.66
C SER A 397 7.66 -15.91 10.90
N CYS A 398 8.20 -16.18 9.71
CA CYS A 398 8.95 -15.22 8.91
C CYS A 398 8.04 -14.16 8.29
N ALA A 399 8.39 -12.89 8.43
CA ALA A 399 7.61 -11.77 7.90
C ALA A 399 7.51 -11.77 6.36
N GLY A 400 8.50 -12.34 5.67
CA GLY A 400 8.54 -12.37 4.21
C GLY A 400 7.72 -13.47 3.56
N TRP A 401 7.36 -14.53 4.29
CA TRP A 401 6.66 -15.65 3.68
C TRP A 401 5.15 -15.45 3.79
N LEU A 402 4.53 -15.19 2.63
CA LEU A 402 3.16 -14.69 2.51
C LEU A 402 2.07 -15.68 2.96
N VAL A 403 2.42 -16.93 3.26
CA VAL A 403 1.51 -17.89 3.92
C VAL A 403 1.57 -17.69 5.43
N ALA A 404 0.94 -16.62 5.90
CA ALA A 404 0.79 -16.34 7.32
C ALA A 404 -0.47 -17.03 7.87
N GLY A 405 -0.31 -18.21 8.50
CA GLY A 405 -1.36 -18.83 9.32
C GLY A 405 -1.43 -20.35 9.25
N ASN A 406 -2.22 -20.96 10.14
CA ASN A 406 -2.58 -22.39 10.16
C ASN A 406 -3.50 -22.81 8.96
N GLY A 407 -3.53 -22.02 7.90
CA GLY A 407 -4.46 -22.19 6.78
C GLY A 407 -3.85 -23.07 5.69
N LYS A 408 -4.61 -24.07 5.25
CA LYS A 408 -4.34 -24.76 3.99
C LYS A 408 -4.36 -23.70 2.89
N ALA A 409 -3.24 -23.46 2.20
CA ALA A 409 -3.28 -22.61 1.02
C ALA A 409 -4.21 -23.29 0.00
N HIS A 410 -5.23 -22.56 -0.45
CA HIS A 410 -6.16 -23.09 -1.43
C HIS A 410 -5.46 -23.22 -2.79
N LYS A 411 -5.76 -24.29 -3.54
CA LYS A 411 -5.36 -24.41 -4.95
C LYS A 411 -5.82 -23.14 -5.66
N TYR A 412 -4.95 -22.55 -6.49
CA TYR A 412 -5.28 -21.34 -7.23
C TYR A 412 -6.62 -21.51 -7.95
N ARG A 413 -7.53 -20.55 -7.78
CA ARG A 413 -8.79 -20.44 -8.52
C ARG A 413 -8.88 -19.03 -9.06
N LEU A 414 -9.10 -18.89 -10.37
CA LEU A 414 -9.64 -17.66 -10.95
C LEU A 414 -11.01 -17.43 -10.32
N GLY A 415 -11.10 -16.49 -9.38
CA GLY A 415 -12.36 -16.14 -8.74
C GLY A 415 -13.36 -15.68 -9.79
N ARG A 416 -14.56 -16.27 -9.81
CA ARG A 416 -15.67 -15.69 -10.57
C ARG A 416 -16.03 -14.36 -9.91
N CYS A 417 -16.18 -13.31 -10.72
CA CYS A 417 -16.74 -12.06 -10.24
C CYS A 417 -18.13 -12.35 -9.64
N PRO A 418 -18.48 -11.83 -8.46
CA PRO A 418 -19.85 -11.95 -7.97
C PRO A 418 -20.80 -11.29 -8.97
N GLU A 419 -21.92 -11.95 -9.27
CA GLU A 419 -22.99 -11.35 -10.03
C GLU A 419 -23.58 -10.19 -9.21
N LEU A 420 -23.56 -8.97 -9.77
CA LEU A 420 -24.22 -7.82 -9.17
C LEU A 420 -25.72 -7.95 -9.45
N ALA A 421 -26.54 -7.92 -8.38
CA ALA A 421 -27.93 -8.34 -8.43
C ALA A 421 -28.85 -7.44 -9.30
N ASP A 422 -29.84 -8.13 -9.89
CA ASP A 422 -30.83 -7.66 -10.87
C ASP A 422 -31.96 -6.75 -10.35
N THR A 423 -32.50 -6.05 -11.34
CA THR A 423 -33.78 -5.31 -11.47
C THR A 423 -34.87 -5.65 -10.45
N ASN A 424 -34.97 -4.86 -9.38
CA ASN A 424 -36.10 -4.88 -8.46
C ASN A 424 -36.61 -3.45 -8.23
N GLY A 425 -37.89 -3.20 -8.45
CA GLY A 425 -38.49 -1.90 -8.17
C GLY A 425 -39.96 -1.78 -8.59
N THR A 426 -40.62 -0.74 -8.11
CA THR A 426 -41.94 -0.31 -8.57
C THR A 426 -41.92 0.06 -10.06
N TRP A 427 -43.05 -0.05 -10.78
CA TRP A 427 -43.16 0.32 -12.20
C TRP A 427 -44.17 1.44 -12.43
N PHE A 428 -43.95 2.23 -13.47
CA PHE A 428 -44.86 3.27 -13.97
C PHE A 428 -46.00 2.68 -14.80
N ASN A 429 -47.17 3.31 -14.76
CA ASN A 429 -48.22 3.04 -15.75
C ASN A 429 -47.89 3.71 -17.10
N GLU A 430 -48.58 3.33 -18.17
CA GLU A 430 -48.31 3.83 -19.52
C GLU A 430 -48.35 5.36 -19.63
N ARG A 431 -49.31 6.00 -18.94
CA ARG A 431 -49.40 7.47 -18.87
C ARG A 431 -48.17 8.09 -18.21
N GLN A 432 -47.74 7.55 -17.06
CA GLN A 432 -46.57 8.01 -16.32
C GLN A 432 -45.27 7.79 -17.10
N SER A 433 -45.13 6.64 -17.77
CA SER A 433 -44.01 6.36 -18.66
C SER A 433 -43.91 7.36 -19.81
N ASN A 434 -45.04 7.72 -20.43
CA ASN A 434 -45.09 8.74 -21.48
C ASN A 434 -44.74 10.13 -20.94
N MET A 435 -45.31 10.52 -19.79
CA MET A 435 -45.00 11.78 -19.12
C MET A 435 -43.50 11.90 -18.79
N LEU A 436 -42.89 10.84 -18.27
CA LEU A 436 -41.48 10.79 -17.95
C LEU A 436 -40.60 10.93 -19.19
N LYS A 437 -40.95 10.20 -20.26
CA LYS A 437 -40.24 10.30 -21.55
C LYS A 437 -40.28 11.74 -22.08
N THR A 438 -41.45 12.36 -22.08
CA THR A 438 -41.62 13.76 -22.51
C THR A 438 -40.83 14.72 -21.61
N ALA A 439 -40.83 14.53 -20.29
CA ALA A 439 -40.07 15.37 -19.37
C ALA A 439 -38.55 15.29 -19.62
N VAL A 440 -38.01 14.09 -19.87
CA VAL A 440 -36.58 13.92 -20.19
C VAL A 440 -36.24 14.54 -21.56
N GLU A 441 -37.09 14.35 -22.58
CA GLU A 441 -36.90 14.94 -23.91
C GLU A 441 -36.93 16.49 -23.86
N LEU A 442 -37.83 17.06 -23.07
CA LEU A 442 -37.87 18.51 -22.81
C LEU A 442 -36.65 18.99 -22.06
N ALA A 443 -36.19 18.27 -21.02
CA ALA A 443 -34.98 18.64 -20.29
C ALA A 443 -33.75 18.65 -21.20
N VAL A 444 -33.60 17.63 -22.06
CA VAL A 444 -32.52 17.55 -23.06
C VAL A 444 -32.58 18.74 -24.02
N THR A 445 -33.78 19.12 -24.46
CA THR A 445 -34.00 20.27 -25.35
C THR A 445 -33.64 21.59 -24.66
N ASN A 446 -34.07 21.78 -23.42
CA ASN A 446 -33.76 22.97 -22.63
C ASN A 446 -32.26 23.10 -22.37
N PHE A 447 -31.57 22.02 -22.00
CA PHE A 447 -30.10 22.03 -21.85
C PHE A 447 -29.36 22.31 -23.15
N ARG A 448 -29.90 21.86 -24.29
CA ARG A 448 -29.32 22.16 -25.61
C ARG A 448 -29.44 23.64 -25.96
N ASN A 449 -30.58 24.26 -25.65
CA ASN A 449 -30.84 25.67 -25.89
C ASN A 449 -29.96 26.55 -24.98
N GLU A 450 -29.87 26.19 -23.69
CA GLU A 450 -29.09 26.90 -22.68
C GLU A 450 -27.58 26.55 -22.68
N LYS A 451 -27.12 25.72 -23.62
CA LYS A 451 -25.72 25.24 -23.67
C LYS A 451 -24.71 26.39 -23.68
N ASN A 452 -24.91 27.35 -24.58
CA ASN A 452 -23.98 28.47 -24.75
C ASN A 452 -24.01 29.40 -23.52
N TYR A 453 -25.19 29.58 -22.94
CA TYR A 453 -25.41 30.32 -21.72
C TYR A 453 -24.66 29.67 -20.53
N LEU A 454 -24.85 28.37 -20.29
CA LEU A 454 -24.15 27.65 -19.22
C LEU A 454 -22.63 27.67 -19.40
N ASN A 455 -22.13 27.62 -20.64
CA ASN A 455 -20.70 27.71 -20.92
C ASN A 455 -20.14 29.12 -20.68
N SER A 456 -20.89 30.20 -20.89
CA SER A 456 -20.37 31.56 -20.67
C SER A 456 -20.11 31.88 -19.21
N TYR A 457 -20.80 31.19 -18.30
CA TYR A 457 -20.65 31.36 -16.84
C TYR A 457 -19.78 30.28 -16.17
N ASP A 458 -19.28 29.30 -16.94
CA ASP A 458 -18.29 28.33 -16.46
C ASP A 458 -16.86 28.85 -16.67
N PRO A 459 -16.01 28.94 -15.62
CA PRO A 459 -14.60 29.31 -15.76
C PRO A 459 -13.83 28.49 -16.81
N LYS A 460 -14.25 27.24 -17.06
CA LYS A 460 -13.62 26.35 -18.06
C LYS A 460 -14.37 26.32 -19.40
N GLY A 461 -15.52 26.98 -19.51
CA GLY A 461 -16.34 27.03 -20.73
C GLY A 461 -16.88 25.69 -21.24
N LYS A 462 -16.96 24.66 -20.37
CA LYS A 462 -17.28 23.27 -20.75
C LYS A 462 -18.49 22.70 -20.02
N TYR A 463 -19.03 23.39 -19.02
CA TYR A 463 -20.13 22.91 -18.18
C TYR A 463 -21.38 22.54 -18.99
N GLY A 464 -21.91 23.48 -19.80
CA GLY A 464 -23.08 23.24 -20.65
C GLY A 464 -22.84 22.14 -21.68
N THR A 465 -21.62 22.06 -22.23
CA THR A 465 -21.22 20.98 -23.15
C THR A 465 -21.24 19.61 -22.47
N LYS A 466 -20.77 19.52 -21.21
CA LYS A 466 -20.83 18.28 -20.42
C LYS A 466 -22.27 17.88 -20.09
N MET A 467 -23.12 18.83 -19.68
CA MET A 467 -24.54 18.55 -19.43
C MET A 467 -25.27 18.05 -20.67
N CYS A 468 -25.02 18.66 -21.83
CA CYS A 468 -25.58 18.19 -23.10
C CYS A 468 -25.14 16.76 -23.43
N LYS A 469 -23.86 16.42 -23.19
CA LYS A 469 -23.34 15.07 -23.41
C LYS A 469 -24.05 14.05 -22.52
N ILE A 470 -24.24 14.36 -21.23
CA ILE A 470 -24.95 13.50 -20.28
C ILE A 470 -26.40 13.31 -20.71
N CYS A 471 -27.10 14.41 -21.03
CA CYS A 471 -28.48 14.37 -21.51
C CYS A 471 -28.62 13.48 -22.77
N HIS A 472 -27.66 13.57 -23.69
CA HIS A 472 -27.65 12.73 -24.88
C HIS A 472 -27.48 11.24 -24.55
N ILE A 473 -26.53 10.89 -23.67
CA ILE A 473 -26.28 9.51 -23.24
C ILE A 473 -27.50 8.92 -22.50
N VAL A 474 -28.15 9.70 -21.62
CA VAL A 474 -29.38 9.30 -20.95
C VAL A 474 -30.48 8.97 -21.96
N LEU A 475 -30.64 9.80 -22.99
CA LEU A 475 -31.64 9.59 -24.05
C LEU A 475 -31.31 8.36 -24.92
N GLU A 476 -30.03 8.12 -25.24
CA GLU A 476 -29.60 6.92 -25.95
C GLU A 476 -29.85 5.65 -25.13
N ASN A 477 -29.51 5.67 -23.83
CA ASN A 477 -29.76 4.55 -22.92
C ASN A 477 -31.26 4.24 -22.78
N MET A 478 -32.11 5.27 -22.69
CA MET A 478 -33.57 5.11 -22.66
C MET A 478 -34.13 4.51 -23.97
N LYS A 479 -33.53 4.82 -25.12
CA LYS A 479 -33.90 4.20 -26.41
C LYS A 479 -33.42 2.74 -26.50
N ALA A 480 -32.24 2.45 -25.98
CA ALA A 480 -31.63 1.13 -26.02
C ALA A 480 -32.36 0.12 -25.12
N ASN A 481 -32.87 0.56 -23.97
CA ASN A 481 -33.59 -0.31 -23.04
C ASN A 481 -34.91 0.34 -22.56
N PRO A 482 -36.08 -0.16 -23.04
CA PRO A 482 -37.38 0.41 -22.68
C PRO A 482 -37.72 0.24 -21.19
N LEU A 483 -37.03 -0.65 -20.47
CA LEU A 483 -37.22 -0.85 -19.04
C LEU A 483 -36.88 0.39 -18.22
N PHE A 484 -35.98 1.27 -18.70
CA PHE A 484 -35.70 2.53 -18.02
C PHE A 484 -36.92 3.46 -17.97
N ILE A 485 -37.84 3.37 -18.93
CA ILE A 485 -39.05 4.21 -18.94
C ILE A 485 -40.14 3.59 -18.05
N GLN A 486 -40.06 2.29 -17.78
CA GLN A 486 -41.01 1.55 -16.96
C GLN A 486 -40.62 1.52 -15.48
N TYR A 487 -39.32 1.44 -15.16
CA TYR A 487 -38.83 1.27 -13.79
C TYR A 487 -38.03 2.49 -13.32
N PRO A 488 -38.59 3.38 -12.46
CA PRO A 488 -37.89 4.56 -11.94
C PRO A 488 -36.59 4.21 -11.21
N TYR A 489 -36.54 3.08 -10.50
CA TYR A 489 -35.32 2.61 -9.85
C TYR A 489 -34.15 2.50 -10.85
N MET A 490 -34.38 1.81 -11.98
CA MET A 490 -33.36 1.63 -13.01
C MET A 490 -33.00 2.94 -13.71
N LEU A 491 -34.01 3.79 -13.98
CA LEU A 491 -33.78 5.08 -14.62
C LEU A 491 -32.85 5.97 -13.80
N PHE A 492 -33.18 6.17 -12.52
CA PHE A 492 -32.45 7.09 -11.68
C PHE A 492 -31.06 6.57 -11.30
N LEU A 493 -30.87 5.24 -11.22
CA LEU A 493 -29.55 4.64 -11.14
C LEU A 493 -28.72 4.92 -12.40
N MET A 494 -29.28 4.68 -13.59
CA MET A 494 -28.61 4.94 -14.86
C MET A 494 -28.24 6.42 -15.02
N ILE A 495 -29.14 7.34 -14.64
CA ILE A 495 -28.85 8.77 -14.62
C ILE A 495 -27.69 9.06 -13.68
N GLY A 496 -27.70 8.48 -12.47
CA GLY A 496 -26.64 8.63 -11.48
C GLY A 496 -25.26 8.17 -11.98
N GLU A 497 -25.19 6.95 -12.53
CA GLU A 497 -23.97 6.39 -13.13
C GLU A 497 -23.45 7.24 -14.30
N THR A 498 -24.36 7.79 -15.11
CA THR A 498 -24.00 8.68 -16.22
C THR A 498 -23.39 9.99 -15.71
N PHE A 499 -23.95 10.58 -14.65
CA PHE A 499 -23.38 11.76 -13.99
C PHE A 499 -22.00 11.47 -13.37
N GLU A 500 -21.84 10.35 -12.67
CA GLU A 500 -20.56 9.96 -12.08
C GLU A 500 -19.46 9.77 -13.13
N THR A 501 -19.78 9.08 -14.23
CA THR A 501 -18.81 8.75 -15.29
C THR A 501 -18.37 9.98 -16.09
N HIS A 502 -19.31 10.87 -16.40
CA HIS A 502 -19.06 11.97 -17.35
C HIS A 502 -18.96 13.36 -16.70
N PHE A 503 -19.33 13.49 -15.43
CA PHE A 503 -19.27 14.74 -14.67
C PHE A 503 -18.34 14.59 -13.45
N GLN A 504 -17.04 14.48 -13.71
CA GLN A 504 -16.00 14.29 -12.69
C GLN A 504 -15.71 15.58 -11.88
N ASN A 505 -16.69 16.06 -11.11
CA ASN A 505 -16.51 17.08 -10.08
C ASN A 505 -17.54 16.87 -8.95
N ILE A 506 -17.47 17.73 -7.93
CA ILE A 506 -18.39 17.69 -6.78
C ILE A 506 -19.85 17.88 -7.23
N ASP A 507 -20.12 18.77 -8.19
CA ASP A 507 -21.46 19.00 -8.73
C ASP A 507 -22.07 17.75 -9.36
N GLY A 508 -21.29 17.05 -10.18
CA GLY A 508 -21.68 15.80 -10.81
C GLY A 508 -21.95 14.70 -9.80
N LEU A 509 -21.13 14.61 -8.75
CA LEU A 509 -21.36 13.69 -7.62
C LEU A 509 -22.63 14.05 -6.84
N MET A 510 -22.95 15.34 -6.67
CA MET A 510 -24.21 15.76 -6.04
C MET A 510 -25.43 15.33 -6.87
N PHE A 511 -25.41 15.54 -8.20
CA PHE A 511 -26.47 15.05 -9.10
C PHE A 511 -26.56 13.52 -9.12
N ALA A 512 -25.40 12.83 -9.11
CA ALA A 512 -25.34 11.38 -9.08
C ALA A 512 -25.96 10.82 -7.78
N LEU A 513 -25.53 11.33 -6.62
CA LEU A 513 -26.05 10.93 -5.33
C LEU A 513 -27.55 11.23 -5.20
N PHE A 514 -27.98 12.42 -5.63
CA PHE A 514 -29.39 12.79 -5.65
C PHE A 514 -30.21 11.79 -6.46
N SER A 515 -29.76 11.43 -7.67
CA SER A 515 -30.43 10.49 -8.57
C SER A 515 -30.45 9.08 -7.97
N VAL A 516 -29.31 8.55 -7.54
CA VAL A 516 -29.21 7.19 -6.96
C VAL A 516 -30.13 7.03 -5.75
N THR A 517 -30.12 7.99 -4.83
CA THR A 517 -30.96 7.95 -3.62
C THR A 517 -32.44 8.12 -3.92
N LEU A 518 -32.78 8.85 -4.98
CA LEU A 518 -34.15 8.96 -5.50
C LEU A 518 -34.62 7.62 -6.05
N GLY A 519 -33.78 6.99 -6.88
CA GLY A 519 -34.01 5.64 -7.43
C GLY A 519 -34.19 4.59 -6.34
N GLN A 520 -33.29 4.54 -5.35
CA GLN A 520 -33.35 3.60 -4.22
C GLN A 520 -34.68 3.64 -3.48
N TYR A 521 -35.31 4.81 -3.34
CA TYR A 521 -36.64 4.88 -2.74
C TYR A 521 -37.67 4.03 -3.51
N PHE A 522 -37.63 4.04 -4.84
CA PHE A 522 -38.51 3.24 -5.69
C PHE A 522 -38.14 1.74 -5.72
N GLY A 523 -36.89 1.40 -5.39
CA GLY A 523 -36.39 0.02 -5.25
C GLY A 523 -36.76 -0.63 -3.91
N ASP A 524 -36.65 0.11 -2.80
CA ASP A 524 -36.88 -0.43 -1.45
C ASP A 524 -38.36 -0.79 -1.15
N HIS A 525 -39.31 -0.27 -1.94
CA HIS A 525 -40.76 -0.46 -1.74
C HIS A 525 -41.36 -1.59 -2.59
N THR A 526 -40.56 -2.58 -3.00
CA THR A 526 -41.01 -3.77 -3.79
C THR A 526 -42.19 -4.55 -3.17
N ARG A 527 -42.42 -4.43 -1.86
CA ARG A 527 -43.45 -5.19 -1.12
C ARG A 527 -44.82 -4.50 -1.01
N SER A 528 -45.02 -3.28 -1.52
CA SER A 528 -46.33 -2.62 -1.50
C SER A 528 -46.80 -2.26 -2.91
N PRO A 529 -47.88 -2.88 -3.43
CA PRO A 529 -48.48 -2.50 -4.71
C PRO A 529 -49.27 -1.21 -4.48
N LYS A 530 -48.60 -0.07 -4.60
CA LYS A 530 -49.30 1.23 -4.56
C LYS A 530 -48.78 2.07 -5.70
N HIS A 531 -49.68 2.38 -6.62
CA HIS A 531 -49.48 3.33 -7.71
C HIS A 531 -48.63 4.52 -7.25
N ILE A 532 -47.63 4.87 -8.05
CA ILE A 532 -46.78 6.03 -7.80
C ILE A 532 -47.69 7.26 -7.79
N ASN A 533 -47.84 7.88 -6.63
CA ASN A 533 -48.66 9.07 -6.40
C ASN A 533 -47.80 10.23 -5.88
N MET A 534 -48.39 11.41 -5.71
CA MET A 534 -47.68 12.61 -5.25
C MET A 534 -46.91 12.39 -3.94
N LYS A 535 -47.51 11.67 -2.97
CA LYS A 535 -46.85 11.33 -1.69
C LYS A 535 -45.63 10.42 -1.85
N THR A 536 -45.59 9.61 -2.92
CA THR A 536 -44.43 8.76 -3.23
C THR A 536 -43.27 9.63 -3.70
N TRP A 537 -43.53 10.60 -4.58
CA TRP A 537 -42.54 11.59 -5.03
C TRP A 537 -42.05 12.49 -3.90
N GLU A 538 -42.95 12.98 -3.05
CA GLU A 538 -42.60 13.78 -1.86
C GLU A 538 -41.59 13.05 -0.96
N ARG A 539 -41.84 11.78 -0.66
CA ARG A 539 -40.95 10.96 0.20
C ARG A 539 -39.64 10.59 -0.48
N ALA A 540 -39.67 10.33 -1.79
CA ALA A 540 -38.48 10.06 -2.58
C ALA A 540 -37.56 11.30 -2.56
N LEU A 541 -38.11 12.49 -2.85
CA LEU A 541 -37.39 13.76 -2.81
C LEU A 541 -36.84 14.07 -1.42
N LYS A 542 -37.63 13.85 -0.36
CA LYS A 542 -37.17 13.98 1.03
C LYS A 542 -35.92 13.15 1.32
N ARG A 543 -35.90 11.90 0.86
CA ARG A 543 -34.76 10.99 1.05
C ARG A 543 -33.53 11.51 0.32
N SER A 544 -33.68 11.92 -0.94
CA SER A 544 -32.57 12.44 -1.75
C SER A 544 -32.00 13.74 -1.21
N VAL A 545 -32.85 14.70 -0.86
CA VAL A 545 -32.44 15.98 -0.26
C VAL A 545 -31.69 15.75 1.05
N LYS A 546 -32.22 14.90 1.95
CA LYS A 546 -31.55 14.56 3.21
C LYS A 546 -30.23 13.82 3.01
N ALA A 547 -30.16 12.93 2.01
CA ALA A 547 -28.94 12.20 1.72
C ALA A 547 -27.84 13.15 1.21
N VAL A 548 -28.15 13.99 0.22
CA VAL A 548 -27.20 14.98 -0.30
C VAL A 548 -26.76 15.94 0.81
N ALA A 549 -27.69 16.47 1.60
CA ALA A 549 -27.37 17.33 2.75
C ALA A 549 -26.46 16.63 3.78
N GLY A 550 -26.72 15.36 4.10
CA GLY A 550 -25.96 14.59 5.09
C GLY A 550 -24.56 14.20 4.62
N TYR A 551 -24.41 13.74 3.38
CA TYR A 551 -23.11 13.30 2.83
C TYR A 551 -22.19 14.49 2.54
N PHE A 552 -22.72 15.57 1.96
CA PHE A 552 -21.93 16.76 1.63
C PHE A 552 -21.86 17.77 2.80
N LYS A 553 -22.63 17.56 3.88
CA LYS A 553 -22.75 18.48 5.03
C LYS A 553 -23.10 19.91 4.60
N ILE A 554 -24.00 20.02 3.63
CA ILE A 554 -24.50 21.29 3.08
C ILE A 554 -25.95 21.52 3.49
N GLY A 555 -26.29 22.79 3.74
CA GLY A 555 -27.61 23.24 4.12
C GLY A 555 -28.40 23.86 2.96
N TYR A 556 -29.55 24.41 3.31
CA TYR A 556 -30.29 25.33 2.43
C TYR A 556 -29.56 26.68 2.44
N LYS A 557 -29.51 27.37 1.30
CA LYS A 557 -28.80 28.63 1.00
C LYS A 557 -27.31 28.50 0.70
N ASP A 558 -26.78 27.29 0.57
CA ASP A 558 -25.39 27.04 0.13
C ASP A 558 -25.21 27.14 -1.39
N HIS A 559 -26.24 27.56 -2.12
CA HIS A 559 -26.25 27.79 -3.56
C HIS A 559 -25.97 26.53 -4.40
N THR A 560 -26.64 25.43 -4.02
CA THR A 560 -26.49 24.11 -4.65
C THR A 560 -27.82 23.62 -5.21
N LEU A 561 -27.84 22.41 -5.79
CA LEU A 561 -29.09 21.79 -6.26
C LEU A 561 -30.14 21.63 -5.14
N LEU A 562 -29.72 21.63 -3.86
CA LEU A 562 -30.61 21.56 -2.71
C LEU A 562 -31.52 22.79 -2.59
N ASP A 563 -31.08 23.95 -3.08
CA ASP A 563 -31.91 25.15 -3.00
C ASP A 563 -33.14 25.06 -3.89
N ILE A 564 -33.06 24.28 -4.96
CA ILE A 564 -34.19 24.08 -5.88
C ILE A 564 -35.00 22.85 -5.46
N PHE A 565 -34.36 21.67 -5.42
CA PHE A 565 -35.07 20.44 -5.09
C PHE A 565 -35.54 20.39 -3.63
N GLY A 566 -34.79 21.03 -2.73
CA GLY A 566 -35.17 21.19 -1.33
C GLY A 566 -36.33 22.17 -1.15
N SER A 567 -36.33 23.31 -1.84
CA SER A 567 -37.48 24.23 -1.85
C SER A 567 -38.72 23.56 -2.42
N PHE A 568 -38.58 22.82 -3.53
CA PHE A 568 -39.68 22.05 -4.10
C PHE A 568 -40.23 21.00 -3.14
N TYR A 569 -39.36 20.23 -2.47
CA TYR A 569 -39.77 19.27 -1.44
C TYR A 569 -40.52 19.95 -0.27
N LEU A 570 -40.02 21.09 0.21
CA LEU A 570 -40.65 21.82 1.31
C LEU A 570 -42.03 22.35 0.92
N ILE A 571 -42.16 22.90 -0.30
CA ILE A 571 -43.44 23.36 -0.85
C ILE A 571 -44.40 22.19 -0.96
N MET A 572 -44.02 21.08 -1.61
CA MET A 572 -44.88 19.88 -1.71
C MET A 572 -45.34 19.32 -0.35
N THR A 573 -44.54 19.50 0.70
CA THR A 573 -44.89 19.04 2.06
C THR A 573 -45.88 19.98 2.75
N THR A 574 -45.85 21.27 2.41
CA THR A 574 -46.59 22.34 3.11
C THR A 574 -47.84 22.77 2.37
N SER A 575 -47.80 22.79 1.04
CA SER A 575 -48.96 23.02 0.19
C SER A 575 -49.83 21.77 0.11
N ARG A 576 -51.13 21.97 -0.14
CA ARG A 576 -52.06 20.90 -0.56
C ARG A 576 -52.56 21.18 -1.99
N LEU A 577 -51.72 21.83 -2.80
CA LEU A 577 -52.04 22.28 -4.14
C LEU A 577 -51.67 21.20 -5.16
N ASP A 578 -52.00 21.44 -6.43
CA ASP A 578 -51.61 20.57 -7.54
C ASP A 578 -50.11 20.69 -7.84
N MET A 579 -49.53 19.59 -8.34
CA MET A 579 -48.09 19.47 -8.59
C MET A 579 -47.53 20.58 -9.50
N LEU A 580 -48.32 21.04 -10.49
CA LEU A 580 -47.91 22.12 -11.38
C LEU A 580 -47.75 23.46 -10.62
N THR A 581 -48.69 23.77 -9.73
CA THR A 581 -48.65 24.98 -8.91
C THR A 581 -47.48 24.94 -7.93
N ASP A 582 -47.22 23.79 -7.32
CA ASP A 582 -46.07 23.59 -6.42
C ASP A 582 -44.74 23.78 -7.14
N ILE A 583 -44.63 23.27 -8.37
CA ILE A 583 -43.44 23.47 -9.19
C ILE A 583 -43.28 24.95 -9.56
N HIS A 584 -44.35 25.65 -9.92
CA HIS A 584 -44.27 27.08 -10.25
C HIS A 584 -43.83 27.92 -9.06
N LEU A 585 -44.39 27.69 -7.88
CA LEU A 585 -43.94 28.35 -6.65
C LEU A 585 -42.47 28.05 -6.36
N ALA A 586 -42.02 26.80 -6.56
CA ALA A 586 -40.62 26.43 -6.37
C ALA A 586 -39.69 27.13 -7.37
N LEU A 587 -40.09 27.26 -8.63
CA LEU A 587 -39.33 27.96 -9.67
C LEU A 587 -39.26 29.48 -9.40
N GLU A 588 -40.36 30.12 -9.00
CA GLU A 588 -40.39 31.54 -8.66
C GLU A 588 -39.46 31.86 -7.48
N VAL A 589 -39.52 31.04 -6.43
CA VAL A 589 -38.62 31.15 -5.28
C VAL A 589 -37.17 30.94 -5.74
N SER A 590 -36.92 29.90 -6.55
CA SER A 590 -35.58 29.57 -7.03
C SER A 590 -34.99 30.65 -7.93
N ASP A 591 -35.80 31.30 -8.77
CA ASP A 591 -35.38 32.41 -9.63
C ASP A 591 -34.85 33.55 -8.78
N GLU A 592 -35.48 33.90 -7.66
CA GLU A 592 -34.97 34.95 -6.77
C GLU A 592 -33.57 34.61 -6.20
N TYR A 593 -33.27 33.33 -5.96
CA TYR A 593 -32.00 32.88 -5.37
C TYR A 593 -30.92 32.55 -6.41
N CYS A 594 -31.29 32.19 -7.64
CA CYS A 594 -30.36 31.85 -8.70
C CYS A 594 -29.41 33.00 -9.08
N TRP A 595 -29.79 34.26 -8.84
CA TRP A 595 -29.09 35.46 -9.35
C TRP A 595 -28.38 36.32 -8.28
N LYS A 596 -28.34 35.88 -7.01
CA LYS A 596 -27.99 36.79 -5.88
C LYS A 596 -26.50 37.15 -5.70
N VAL A 597 -25.55 36.66 -6.50
CA VAL A 597 -24.14 37.10 -6.38
C VAL A 597 -23.90 38.36 -7.23
N LYS A 598 -23.87 39.52 -6.58
CA LYS A 598 -23.49 40.80 -7.18
C LYS A 598 -21.99 41.04 -7.02
N TYR A 599 -21.21 40.92 -8.09
CA TYR A 599 -19.85 41.47 -8.11
C TYR A 599 -19.88 42.92 -8.60
N ALA A 600 -19.40 43.84 -7.78
CA ALA A 600 -19.14 45.22 -8.21
C ALA A 600 -17.76 45.28 -8.89
N LYS A 601 -17.73 45.33 -10.23
CA LYS A 601 -16.63 46.02 -10.92
C LYS A 601 -16.98 47.51 -10.94
N VAL A 602 -15.95 48.36 -10.99
CA VAL A 602 -15.99 49.82 -10.76
C VAL A 602 -17.15 50.58 -11.46
N ASN A 603 -17.83 50.04 -12.47
CA ASN A 603 -19.09 50.59 -13.02
C ASN A 603 -20.06 49.52 -13.60
N LYS A 604 -20.06 48.27 -13.13
CA LYS A 604 -21.01 47.23 -13.61
C LYS A 604 -21.29 46.19 -12.52
N ILE A 605 -22.57 46.03 -12.17
CA ILE A 605 -23.05 44.88 -11.39
C ILE A 605 -23.14 43.71 -12.37
N ILE A 606 -22.37 42.65 -12.14
CA ILE A 606 -22.46 41.41 -12.91
C ILE A 606 -23.06 40.36 -11.97
N GLU A 607 -24.23 39.84 -12.34
CA GLU A 607 -24.90 38.73 -11.68
C GLU A 607 -24.37 37.41 -12.26
N TYR A 608 -23.86 36.52 -11.40
CA TYR A 608 -23.42 35.20 -11.80
C TYR A 608 -24.44 34.15 -11.34
N PRO A 609 -25.00 33.33 -12.26
CA PRO A 609 -25.84 32.21 -11.87
C PRO A 609 -24.98 31.09 -11.28
N TYR A 610 -25.45 30.48 -10.20
CA TYR A 610 -24.91 29.20 -9.76
C TYR A 610 -25.30 28.11 -10.77
N LEU A 611 -24.32 27.58 -11.51
CA LEU A 611 -24.54 26.66 -12.63
C LEU A 611 -25.31 25.38 -12.22
N THR A 612 -25.07 24.89 -11.00
CA THR A 612 -25.77 23.74 -10.41
C THR A 612 -27.23 24.05 -10.13
N MET A 613 -27.52 25.20 -9.52
CA MET A 613 -28.88 25.69 -9.33
C MET A 613 -29.56 25.86 -10.68
N LYS A 614 -28.95 26.58 -11.63
CA LYS A 614 -29.56 26.80 -12.95
C LYS A 614 -29.84 25.48 -13.68
N SER A 615 -29.00 24.47 -13.50
CA SER A 615 -29.24 23.13 -14.06
C SER A 615 -30.43 22.43 -13.41
N ALA A 616 -30.55 22.48 -12.08
CA ALA A 616 -31.72 21.95 -11.38
C ALA A 616 -33.01 22.70 -11.75
N TYR A 617 -32.91 24.02 -11.99
CA TYR A 617 -34.02 24.85 -12.47
C TYR A 617 -34.50 24.37 -13.85
N ILE A 618 -33.56 24.21 -14.79
CA ILE A 618 -33.85 23.71 -16.16
C ILE A 618 -34.54 22.34 -16.12
N MET A 619 -34.10 21.45 -15.22
CA MET A 619 -34.72 20.13 -15.04
C MET A 619 -36.16 20.25 -14.53
N LEU A 620 -36.40 21.11 -13.54
CA LEU A 620 -37.72 21.28 -12.94
C LEU A 620 -38.71 22.01 -13.88
N ASP A 621 -38.22 22.99 -14.64
CA ASP A 621 -39.00 23.70 -15.67
C ASP A 621 -39.44 22.77 -16.82
N ALA A 622 -38.60 21.79 -17.20
CA ALA A 622 -38.98 20.77 -18.16
C ALA A 622 -40.17 19.91 -17.66
N VAL A 623 -40.20 19.61 -16.36
CA VAL A 623 -41.34 18.89 -15.74
C VAL A 623 -42.59 19.76 -15.72
N ALA A 624 -42.48 21.05 -15.39
CA ALA A 624 -43.61 21.98 -15.44
C ALA A 624 -44.20 22.10 -16.85
N THR A 625 -43.34 22.23 -17.86
CA THR A 625 -43.73 22.33 -19.27
C THR A 625 -44.44 21.06 -19.74
N MET A 626 -43.95 19.89 -19.32
CA MET A 626 -44.60 18.60 -19.59
C MET A 626 -46.02 18.56 -18.99
N LEU A 627 -46.17 18.94 -17.71
CA LEU A 627 -47.47 18.92 -17.03
C LEU A 627 -48.49 19.86 -17.69
N ARG A 628 -48.07 21.07 -18.10
CA ARG A 628 -48.92 22.01 -18.86
C ARG A 628 -49.43 21.41 -20.18
N GLY A 629 -48.58 20.67 -20.89
CA GLY A 629 -48.95 20.00 -22.13
C GLY A 629 -49.96 18.85 -21.96
N THR A 630 -50.05 18.28 -20.75
CA THR A 630 -50.99 17.18 -20.45
C THR A 630 -52.37 17.62 -19.99
N ASP A 631 -52.54 18.89 -19.57
CA ASP A 631 -53.78 19.42 -18.98
C ASP A 631 -54.72 20.10 -19.99
N ILE A 632 -54.49 19.95 -21.30
CA ILE A 632 -55.32 20.55 -22.37
C ILE A 632 -56.80 20.08 -22.36
N ASN A 633 -57.16 19.10 -21.51
CA ASN A 633 -58.54 18.60 -21.34
C ASN A 633 -59.24 19.02 -20.03
N VAL A 634 -58.68 19.93 -19.23
CA VAL A 634 -59.43 20.58 -18.15
C VAL A 634 -59.66 22.04 -18.55
N GLN A 635 -60.92 22.46 -18.51
CA GLN A 635 -61.39 23.79 -18.92
C GLN A 635 -60.38 24.88 -18.54
N GLN A 636 -60.00 25.69 -19.53
CA GLN A 636 -59.39 26.99 -19.28
C GLN A 636 -60.32 27.77 -18.34
N LEU A 637 -60.00 27.77 -17.05
CA LEU A 637 -60.54 28.77 -16.13
C LEU A 637 -60.05 30.11 -16.67
N ALA A 638 -61.00 30.98 -17.01
CA ALA A 638 -60.70 32.34 -17.42
C ALA A 638 -59.87 33.01 -16.31
N PRO A 639 -58.98 33.96 -16.64
CA PRO A 639 -58.12 34.66 -15.67
C PRO A 639 -58.89 35.35 -14.52
N GLU A 640 -60.21 35.43 -14.62
CA GLU A 640 -61.10 36.13 -13.68
C GLU A 640 -61.68 35.20 -12.57
N ASP A 641 -61.54 33.87 -12.69
CA ASP A 641 -62.06 32.90 -11.71
C ASP A 641 -60.97 32.27 -10.81
N ILE A 642 -59.70 32.66 -10.97
CA ILE A 642 -58.67 32.36 -9.98
C ILE A 642 -58.91 33.34 -8.83
N ASP A 643 -59.52 32.85 -7.75
CA ASP A 643 -59.61 33.59 -6.48
C ASP A 643 -58.18 34.03 -6.09
N THR A 644 -57.90 35.30 -6.34
CA THR A 644 -56.59 35.93 -6.14
C THR A 644 -56.44 36.28 -4.66
N THR A 645 -56.52 35.26 -3.82
CA THR A 645 -55.98 35.29 -2.46
C THR A 645 -54.65 34.52 -2.35
N PRO A 646 -53.58 34.88 -3.10
CA PRO A 646 -52.23 34.33 -2.88
C PRO A 646 -51.48 35.00 -1.72
N THR A 647 -52.10 35.90 -0.94
CA THR A 647 -51.39 36.68 0.09
C THR A 647 -51.14 35.92 1.38
N THR A 648 -51.87 34.87 1.73
CA THR A 648 -51.61 34.10 2.96
C THR A 648 -50.66 32.92 2.75
N THR A 649 -50.70 32.27 1.58
CA THR A 649 -49.84 31.11 1.25
C THR A 649 -48.44 31.55 0.84
N ALA A 650 -48.31 32.60 0.03
CA ALA A 650 -47.00 33.14 -0.34
C ALA A 650 -46.27 33.72 0.87
N THR A 651 -46.97 34.38 1.80
CA THR A 651 -46.37 34.94 3.03
C THR A 651 -45.97 33.85 4.01
N LYS A 652 -46.78 32.78 4.17
CA LYS A 652 -46.37 31.59 4.94
C LYS A 652 -45.21 30.82 4.32
N ILE A 653 -45.14 30.71 3.00
CA ILE A 653 -44.02 30.08 2.30
C ILE A 653 -42.76 30.96 2.43
N LYS A 654 -42.90 32.29 2.36
CA LYS A 654 -41.81 33.25 2.61
C LYS A 654 -41.33 33.17 4.07
N GLU A 655 -42.24 33.05 5.05
CA GLU A 655 -41.93 32.80 6.46
C GLU A 655 -41.25 31.45 6.68
N ILE A 656 -41.69 30.38 6.03
CA ILE A 656 -41.07 29.04 6.11
C ILE A 656 -39.67 29.05 5.49
N LEU A 657 -39.47 29.74 4.37
CA LEU A 657 -38.15 29.86 3.71
C LEU A 657 -37.20 30.85 4.39
N THR A 658 -37.73 31.77 5.21
CA THR A 658 -36.92 32.68 6.05
C THR A 658 -36.62 32.11 7.44
N ALA A 659 -37.42 31.17 7.95
CA ALA A 659 -37.21 30.49 9.23
C ALA A 659 -36.24 29.29 9.17
N PHE A 660 -36.01 28.73 7.98
CA PHE A 660 -34.89 27.82 7.67
C PHE A 660 -33.76 28.60 7.01
#